data_AF-A0A7K6TGQ7-F1
#
_entry.id   AF-A0A7K6TGQ7-F1
#
_cell.length_a   1.000
_cell.length_b   1.000
_cell.length_c   1.000
_cell.angle_alpha   90.00
_cell.angle_beta   90.00
_cell.angle_gamma   90.00
#
_symmetry.space_group_name_H-M   'P 1'
#
loop_
_entity.id
_entity.type
_entity.pdbx_description
1 polymer ?
#
loop_
_entity_poly.entity_id
_entity_poly.type
_entity_poly.pdbx_seq_one_letter_code
_entity_poly.pdbx_strand_id
1 'polypeptide(L)'
;SLYPFGMEEGDQECIQRTVDFNSPLFKPEIGFPFGKSLRDALYFTDNGQIIFPPTDNYVPSNPNAPPQGFSGQEGLPIVAAFWDDADFSQGVGTTWYQEYSTLSSTRDPLVRDVEAKIEKYLKIVYIAKWTLKVTWEKAPAYPSRLDDTQTNTYQAVLTTDGNRSFALLLYQDGRMRWDYTGLAADNVLMGFSSGDGYAQNNELTQKPPAVNCAVLRLLPPDVRGLWIYRLDSRSRVNYRLRCLTWLDTQPEPDTWNSKLPPCPCSGPQAELDPRYRRSRGAKQDPPWGQLWAGAGVRCLYQDGSLLEGWQERVWSLPTRPGDDEELEAFDWCCRRVGKPLFCARFAEKRPRVSCEGYVPPTPASAFGDPHITTLDGLTYTFNGLGDFVLLLASDAQTSFVLQGRTAQTGTAQATNFVAFAAQYVSTTTATVEWTLGSQGDIQVLLNDETIWFSYSQDLGADMYYSPGVLLVNDSSITAIFDGAISVSISAVSGILSMVCSLPDRYRNSTKGLLGVWDHDPADDFQMPNGTSVPVNSSEEEIYSYGLTWTVGDHSLFAQPLPSSLTNFTPVFLSQLQQENESLYQLATLQCRGSRECIYDALSTGDVVLGLATQSLAADFQQKKVVLNAFPPVIIGDTSLTAFRAERVRRQYRAVGMGARFVPHLSADLNISESGTLTWEPREMSPLTVNLAAVGSNNLSALLQLRFTLCSCSRSQECDYSNTVTFGDSSLQLAACRCEGGYSGPFCQDPPDPCAQGCFPGVGCDPHAGCGPCPAGLTGDGRHCSGEGLGCGSACRSRSCPEGYCSNGGHCHLHPITCAPTCTCPPAFTDQHCLLAGGDFWPLPSADLPRRSVRLRVRTLRNATAGEVNGTVSAILGSLEVKAFQSNTNITQISPIFSFFPCRAENDGFTFVVVSEFAYDSRGTIIRFLNEELPGAITSAFNRRRGRREAGTLLLFQRLHRDNITDLVKLTVAELRRYFPCGLYGYKGYQLHYTGTTGFVCISPCKMGYCQHGSHCQHLPEGPTCSCLPFSIFSPAGARCEQLAVSLAAFLGILVGALVLLCVLLTTACLASHLC
;
A
#
# COMPACT_ATOMS: atom_id res chain seq x y z
N SER A 1 29.54 -29.35 -1.30
CA SER A 1 29.67 -29.46 -2.76
C SER A 1 28.80 -28.41 -3.40
N LEU A 2 29.25 -27.85 -4.53
CA LEU A 2 28.45 -26.92 -5.33
C LEU A 2 27.27 -27.67 -5.99
N TYR A 3 26.22 -26.96 -6.37
CA TYR A 3 25.20 -27.48 -7.26
C TYR A 3 25.79 -27.70 -8.65
N PRO A 4 25.30 -28.67 -9.44
CA PRO A 4 25.67 -28.80 -10.85
C PRO A 4 25.48 -27.46 -11.60
N PHE A 5 26.41 -27.17 -12.49
CA PHE A 5 26.45 -25.92 -13.26
C PHE A 5 27.06 -26.13 -14.64
N GLY A 6 26.81 -25.17 -15.54
CA GLY A 6 27.26 -25.18 -16.92
C GLY A 6 26.13 -25.45 -17.92
N MET A 7 26.45 -25.35 -19.21
CA MET A 7 25.47 -25.43 -20.30
C MET A 7 24.70 -26.77 -20.33
N GLU A 8 25.33 -27.87 -19.95
CA GLU A 8 24.68 -29.21 -19.88
C GLU A 8 23.59 -29.29 -18.79
N GLU A 9 23.68 -28.43 -17.76
CA GLU A 9 22.73 -28.34 -16.64
C GLU A 9 21.66 -27.25 -16.87
N GLY A 10 21.70 -26.56 -18.02
CA GLY A 10 20.74 -25.51 -18.39
C GLY A 10 21.11 -24.10 -17.93
N ASP A 11 22.34 -23.90 -17.43
CA ASP A 11 22.83 -22.56 -17.07
C ASP A 11 23.13 -21.73 -18.33
N GLN A 12 22.88 -20.42 -18.22
CA GLN A 12 23.28 -19.43 -19.22
C GLN A 12 24.67 -18.89 -18.89
N GLU A 13 25.50 -18.72 -19.93
CA GLU A 13 26.82 -18.11 -19.80
C GLU A 13 26.70 -16.58 -19.71
N CYS A 14 27.40 -15.97 -18.74
CA CYS A 14 27.52 -14.52 -18.61
C CYS A 14 29.00 -14.14 -18.58
N ILE A 15 29.55 -13.66 -19.71
CA ILE A 15 30.95 -13.22 -19.76
C ILE A 15 31.18 -12.19 -20.87
N GLN A 16 31.96 -11.14 -20.60
CA GLN A 16 32.28 -10.10 -21.59
C GLN A 16 33.77 -10.03 -21.99
N ARG A 17 34.64 -10.91 -21.44
CA ARG A 17 36.10 -10.92 -21.70
C ARG A 17 36.73 -9.52 -21.61
N THR A 18 36.28 -8.76 -20.63
CA THR A 18 36.76 -7.44 -20.22
C THR A 18 36.93 -7.45 -18.70
N VAL A 19 37.67 -6.46 -18.17
CA VAL A 19 37.66 -6.15 -16.73
C VAL A 19 36.31 -5.52 -16.40
N ASP A 20 35.74 -5.85 -15.25
CA ASP A 20 34.47 -5.32 -14.73
C ASP A 20 33.29 -5.45 -15.69
N PHE A 21 32.52 -6.53 -15.56
CA PHE A 21 31.27 -6.71 -16.29
C PHE A 21 30.10 -7.15 -15.41
N ASN A 22 28.90 -6.75 -15.84
CA ASN A 22 27.66 -7.00 -15.13
C ASN A 22 26.75 -7.93 -15.92
N SER A 23 25.96 -8.72 -15.21
CA SER A 23 24.84 -9.47 -15.78
C SER A 23 23.67 -8.56 -16.17
N PRO A 24 22.73 -9.06 -16.99
CA PRO A 24 21.45 -8.40 -17.19
C PRO A 24 20.68 -8.21 -15.86
N LEU A 25 19.72 -7.27 -15.85
CA LEU A 25 18.84 -7.08 -14.70
C LEU A 25 17.79 -8.18 -14.61
N PHE A 26 17.71 -8.84 -13.46
CA PHE A 26 16.64 -9.76 -13.09
C PHE A 26 15.53 -8.98 -12.38
N LYS A 27 14.27 -9.18 -12.81
CA LYS A 27 13.10 -8.46 -12.27
C LYS A 27 12.02 -9.44 -11.78
N PRO A 28 12.13 -9.95 -10.54
CA PRO A 28 11.14 -10.88 -10.00
C PRO A 28 9.76 -10.19 -9.94
N GLU A 29 8.72 -10.79 -10.55
CA GLU A 29 7.37 -10.18 -10.58
C GLU A 29 6.82 -9.89 -9.17
N ILE A 30 7.12 -10.79 -8.22
CA ILE A 30 6.76 -10.65 -6.80
C ILE A 30 7.63 -9.63 -6.05
N GLY A 31 8.71 -9.14 -6.66
CA GLY A 31 9.77 -8.39 -6.00
C GLY A 31 10.61 -9.25 -5.05
N PHE A 32 11.77 -8.74 -4.63
CA PHE A 32 12.68 -9.42 -3.73
C PHE A 32 12.75 -8.70 -2.37
N PRO A 33 12.29 -9.31 -1.26
CA PRO A 33 12.46 -8.73 0.07
C PRO A 33 13.95 -8.59 0.41
N PHE A 34 14.40 -7.40 0.82
CA PHE A 34 15.77 -7.22 1.31
C PHE A 34 15.81 -6.10 2.35
N GLY A 35 16.24 -6.43 3.58
CA GLY A 35 16.14 -5.53 4.74
C GLY A 35 14.69 -5.21 5.06
N LYS A 36 14.35 -3.93 5.07
CA LYS A 36 12.99 -3.42 5.31
C LYS A 36 12.22 -3.17 4.02
N SER A 37 12.84 -3.30 2.85
CA SER A 37 12.31 -2.86 1.55
C SER A 37 12.01 -4.04 0.61
N LEU A 38 11.11 -3.84 -0.36
CA LEU A 38 10.88 -4.77 -1.46
C LEU A 38 11.60 -4.20 -2.69
N ARG A 39 12.56 -4.95 -3.24
CA ARG A 39 13.39 -4.54 -4.37
C ARG A 39 12.80 -5.05 -5.68
N ASP A 40 12.84 -4.22 -6.71
CA ASP A 40 12.23 -4.51 -8.01
C ASP A 40 13.17 -5.22 -8.99
N ALA A 41 14.47 -4.99 -8.84
CA ALA A 41 15.48 -5.56 -9.70
C ALA A 41 16.74 -5.91 -8.91
N LEU A 42 17.56 -6.76 -9.50
CA LEU A 42 18.91 -7.10 -9.05
C LEU A 42 19.77 -7.55 -10.24
N TYR A 43 21.09 -7.49 -10.08
CA TYR A 43 22.07 -8.06 -11.01
C TYR A 43 23.27 -8.55 -10.21
N PHE A 44 24.07 -9.43 -10.82
CA PHE A 44 25.36 -9.84 -10.30
C PHE A 44 26.53 -9.31 -11.14
N THR A 45 27.69 -9.19 -10.52
CA THR A 45 28.95 -8.75 -11.14
C THR A 45 29.95 -9.90 -11.21
N ASP A 46 30.94 -9.77 -12.08
CA ASP A 46 32.10 -10.66 -12.14
C ASP A 46 32.92 -10.68 -10.83
N ASN A 47 32.96 -9.56 -10.13
CA ASN A 47 33.58 -9.36 -8.82
C ASN A 47 32.86 -10.05 -7.64
N GLY A 48 31.96 -11.01 -7.90
CA GLY A 48 31.32 -11.82 -6.84
C GLY A 48 30.24 -11.11 -6.03
N GLN A 49 29.62 -10.07 -6.57
CA GLN A 49 28.54 -9.32 -5.91
C GLN A 49 27.19 -9.60 -6.54
N ILE A 50 26.13 -9.38 -5.75
CA ILE A 50 24.75 -9.28 -6.23
C ILE A 50 24.17 -7.98 -5.68
N ILE A 51 23.87 -7.03 -6.56
CA ILE A 51 23.50 -5.66 -6.23
C ILE A 51 22.02 -5.43 -6.55
N PHE A 52 21.34 -4.69 -5.68
CA PHE A 52 19.95 -4.27 -5.87
C PHE A 52 19.89 -2.78 -6.19
N PRO A 53 19.81 -2.41 -7.48
CA PRO A 53 19.92 -1.01 -7.86
C PRO A 53 18.68 -0.21 -7.45
N PRO A 54 18.84 1.11 -7.20
CA PRO A 54 17.72 2.01 -6.91
C PRO A 54 16.86 2.28 -8.16
N THR A 55 17.46 2.19 -9.35
CA THR A 55 16.80 2.38 -10.64
C THR A 55 17.40 1.41 -11.67
N ASP A 56 16.66 1.10 -12.73
CA ASP A 56 17.11 0.18 -13.79
C ASP A 56 18.37 0.65 -14.55
N ASN A 57 18.79 1.92 -14.37
CA ASN A 57 19.93 2.51 -15.10
C ASN A 57 21.18 2.64 -14.24
N TYR A 58 21.08 2.41 -12.92
CA TYR A 58 22.22 2.54 -12.02
C TYR A 58 22.83 1.17 -11.74
N VAL A 59 23.72 0.73 -12.64
CA VAL A 59 24.31 -0.63 -12.64
C VAL A 59 25.85 -0.54 -12.54
N PRO A 60 26.44 -0.06 -11.43
CA PRO A 60 27.89 -0.02 -11.26
C PRO A 60 28.52 -1.40 -10.99
N SER A 61 29.72 -1.65 -11.53
CA SER A 61 30.45 -2.92 -11.32
C SER A 61 31.21 -3.01 -9.98
N ASN A 62 31.56 -1.85 -9.42
CA ASN A 62 32.16 -1.66 -8.10
C ASN A 62 33.21 -2.70 -7.65
N PRO A 63 34.40 -2.79 -8.27
CA PRO A 63 35.39 -3.82 -7.97
C PRO A 63 35.89 -3.80 -6.51
N ASN A 64 35.97 -2.62 -5.89
CA ASN A 64 36.69 -2.44 -4.62
C ASN A 64 35.81 -2.57 -3.37
N ALA A 65 36.06 -3.59 -2.56
CA ALA A 65 35.34 -3.80 -1.29
C ALA A 65 35.70 -2.75 -0.21
N PRO A 66 34.71 -2.30 0.60
CA PRO A 66 34.95 -1.33 1.65
C PRO A 66 35.86 -1.93 2.74
N PRO A 67 36.93 -1.22 3.15
CA PRO A 67 37.96 -1.78 4.03
C PRO A 67 37.45 -2.09 5.46
N GLN A 68 36.33 -1.51 5.87
CA GLN A 68 35.72 -1.72 7.19
C GLN A 68 34.57 -2.76 7.14
N GLY A 69 34.34 -3.42 5.99
CA GLY A 69 33.21 -4.31 5.76
C GLY A 69 31.87 -3.56 5.70
N PHE A 70 30.77 -4.31 5.86
CA PHE A 70 29.41 -3.77 5.86
C PHE A 70 29.03 -3.12 7.20
N SER A 71 28.52 -1.90 7.12
CA SER A 71 27.93 -1.11 8.20
C SER A 71 26.40 -1.19 8.24
N GLY A 72 25.76 -1.60 7.14
CA GLY A 72 24.31 -1.57 6.95
C GLY A 72 23.79 -0.26 6.36
N GLN A 73 24.64 0.76 6.19
CA GLN A 73 24.29 2.08 5.65
C GLN A 73 24.91 2.33 4.28
N GLU A 74 25.36 1.29 3.60
CA GLU A 74 25.90 1.37 2.24
C GLU A 74 24.88 1.97 1.28
N GLY A 75 25.34 2.82 0.35
CA GLY A 75 24.47 3.48 -0.63
C GLY A 75 23.75 2.50 -1.58
N LEU A 76 24.26 1.27 -1.70
CA LEU A 76 23.67 0.19 -2.44
C LEU A 76 23.43 -1.04 -1.55
N PRO A 77 22.25 -1.67 -1.61
CA PRO A 77 22.04 -2.99 -1.04
C PRO A 77 22.78 -4.04 -1.87
N ILE A 78 23.61 -4.85 -1.21
CA ILE A 78 24.53 -5.79 -1.85
C ILE A 78 24.57 -7.10 -1.05
N VAL A 79 24.60 -8.23 -1.74
CA VAL A 79 25.05 -9.53 -1.22
C VAL A 79 26.42 -9.80 -1.83
N ALA A 80 27.46 -9.89 -0.99
CA ALA A 80 28.80 -10.24 -1.41
C ALA A 80 28.99 -11.75 -1.23
N ALA A 81 28.96 -12.48 -2.35
CA ALA A 81 29.26 -13.90 -2.37
C ALA A 81 30.74 -14.13 -2.10
N PHE A 82 31.60 -13.42 -2.83
CA PHE A 82 33.03 -13.34 -2.59
C PHE A 82 33.52 -12.06 -3.27
N TRP A 83 33.37 -10.93 -2.60
CA TRP A 83 33.62 -9.62 -3.19
C TRP A 83 35.11 -9.27 -3.11
N ASP A 84 35.75 -9.29 -4.27
CA ASP A 84 37.10 -8.81 -4.54
C ASP A 84 37.27 -8.57 -6.06
N ASP A 85 38.34 -7.90 -6.48
CA ASP A 85 38.61 -7.54 -7.88
C ASP A 85 39.01 -8.78 -8.70
N ALA A 86 38.12 -9.25 -9.57
CA ALA A 86 38.28 -10.44 -10.40
C ALA A 86 38.37 -10.06 -11.89
N ASP A 87 39.27 -10.72 -12.63
CA ASP A 87 39.61 -10.31 -13.99
C ASP A 87 39.43 -11.42 -15.04
N PHE A 88 38.28 -11.46 -15.71
CA PHE A 88 38.03 -12.48 -16.74
C PHE A 88 38.54 -12.09 -18.14
N SER A 89 39.30 -10.99 -18.27
CA SER A 89 39.70 -10.41 -19.56
C SER A 89 40.61 -11.33 -20.39
N GLN A 90 41.45 -12.15 -19.74
CA GLN A 90 42.44 -13.01 -20.40
C GLN A 90 41.90 -14.38 -20.83
N GLY A 91 40.58 -14.61 -20.78
CA GLY A 91 39.98 -15.88 -21.23
C GLY A 91 40.00 -17.00 -20.19
N VAL A 92 40.39 -16.71 -18.94
CA VAL A 92 40.35 -17.65 -17.81
C VAL A 92 39.01 -17.51 -17.06
N GLY A 93 38.39 -18.64 -16.73
CA GLY A 93 37.13 -18.69 -15.98
C GLY A 93 35.89 -18.28 -16.78
N THR A 94 34.72 -18.56 -16.19
CA THR A 94 33.39 -18.25 -16.74
C THR A 94 32.41 -18.01 -15.58
N THR A 95 31.42 -17.12 -15.77
CA THR A 95 30.28 -17.02 -14.84
C THR A 95 29.01 -17.61 -15.46
N TRP A 96 28.27 -18.38 -14.67
CA TRP A 96 27.07 -19.11 -15.07
C TRP A 96 25.90 -18.67 -14.21
N TYR A 97 24.69 -18.59 -14.78
CA TYR A 97 23.49 -18.30 -14.01
C TYR A 97 22.26 -19.05 -14.52
N GLN A 98 21.29 -19.25 -13.61
CA GLN A 98 19.98 -19.78 -13.96
C GLN A 98 18.91 -19.20 -13.03
N GLU A 99 17.83 -18.69 -13.63
CA GLU A 99 16.66 -18.14 -12.93
C GLU A 99 15.52 -19.17 -12.95
N TYR A 100 14.91 -19.39 -11.78
CA TYR A 100 13.78 -20.30 -11.60
C TYR A 100 12.57 -19.52 -11.07
N SER A 101 11.52 -19.42 -11.87
CA SER A 101 10.23 -18.86 -11.47
C SER A 101 9.26 -19.99 -11.11
N THR A 102 8.87 -20.09 -9.83
CA THR A 102 8.08 -21.20 -9.28
C THR A 102 6.71 -20.75 -8.76
N LEU A 103 6.17 -19.69 -9.36
CA LEU A 103 4.84 -19.17 -9.05
C LEU A 103 3.74 -20.20 -9.35
N SER A 104 3.77 -20.87 -10.51
CA SER A 104 2.64 -21.63 -11.06
C SER A 104 2.85 -23.14 -11.36
N SER A 105 4.06 -23.71 -11.43
CA SER A 105 4.22 -25.19 -11.55
C SER A 105 5.66 -25.73 -11.34
N THR A 106 5.73 -27.08 -11.25
CA THR A 106 6.87 -28.02 -11.03
C THR A 106 8.16 -27.47 -10.42
N ARG A 107 8.42 -27.88 -9.18
CA ARG A 107 9.63 -27.51 -8.44
C ARG A 107 10.84 -28.30 -8.96
N ASP A 108 11.74 -27.57 -9.60
CA ASP A 108 13.06 -28.04 -9.98
C ASP A 108 13.77 -28.74 -8.79
N PRO A 109 14.48 -29.86 -9.02
CA PRO A 109 15.22 -30.56 -7.97
C PRO A 109 16.15 -29.67 -7.14
N LEU A 110 16.80 -28.69 -7.77
CA LEU A 110 17.67 -27.72 -7.10
C LEU A 110 16.87 -26.86 -6.12
N VAL A 111 15.71 -26.34 -6.56
CA VAL A 111 14.83 -25.54 -5.70
C VAL A 111 14.35 -26.35 -4.49
N ARG A 112 14.02 -27.64 -4.68
CA ARG A 112 13.65 -28.54 -3.57
C ARG A 112 14.79 -28.77 -2.59
N ASP A 113 16.03 -28.92 -3.07
CA ASP A 113 17.19 -29.06 -2.18
C ASP A 113 17.50 -27.76 -1.43
N VAL A 114 17.30 -26.58 -2.06
CA VAL A 114 17.39 -25.28 -1.40
C VAL A 114 16.35 -25.16 -0.28
N GLU A 115 15.08 -25.49 -0.56
CA GLU A 115 14.00 -25.53 0.43
C GLU A 115 14.36 -26.47 1.60
N ALA A 116 14.81 -27.69 1.29
CA ALA A 116 15.20 -28.68 2.29
C ALA A 116 16.40 -28.24 3.15
N LYS A 117 17.40 -27.55 2.58
CA LYS A 117 18.52 -26.99 3.35
C LYS A 117 18.06 -25.89 4.30
N ILE A 118 17.23 -24.96 3.83
CA ILE A 118 16.68 -23.89 4.68
C ILE A 118 15.91 -24.49 5.85
N GLU A 119 15.04 -25.48 5.59
CA GLU A 119 14.30 -26.17 6.64
C GLU A 119 15.23 -26.93 7.60
N LYS A 120 16.19 -27.70 7.07
CA LYS A 120 17.14 -28.49 7.87
C LYS A 120 17.96 -27.61 8.82
N TYR A 121 18.53 -26.52 8.32
CA TYR A 121 19.52 -25.71 9.05
C TYR A 121 18.90 -24.54 9.81
N LEU A 122 17.89 -23.86 9.26
CA LEU A 122 17.26 -22.71 9.92
C LEU A 122 15.98 -23.07 10.68
N LYS A 123 15.46 -24.31 10.54
CA LYS A 123 14.19 -24.76 11.13
C LYS A 123 12.99 -23.90 10.69
N ILE A 124 13.04 -23.43 9.45
CA ILE A 124 12.00 -22.60 8.84
C ILE A 124 11.35 -23.39 7.71
N VAL A 125 10.03 -23.61 7.81
CA VAL A 125 9.24 -24.11 6.68
C VAL A 125 9.17 -23.02 5.62
N TYR A 126 9.69 -23.35 4.43
CA TYR A 126 9.96 -22.41 3.37
C TYR A 126 9.64 -23.04 2.02
N ILE A 127 8.93 -22.28 1.17
CA ILE A 127 8.55 -22.70 -0.19
C ILE A 127 8.95 -21.57 -1.12
N ALA A 128 9.93 -21.81 -2.00
CA ALA A 128 10.43 -20.80 -2.90
C ALA A 128 9.38 -20.49 -3.99
N LYS A 129 9.23 -19.19 -4.28
CA LYS A 129 8.43 -18.66 -5.40
C LYS A 129 9.30 -18.06 -6.50
N TRP A 130 10.54 -17.74 -6.17
CA TRP A 130 11.57 -17.28 -7.09
C TRP A 130 12.95 -17.64 -6.54
N THR A 131 13.84 -18.12 -7.42
CA THR A 131 15.22 -18.50 -7.08
C THR A 131 16.18 -18.12 -8.22
N LEU A 132 17.36 -17.59 -7.89
CA LEU A 132 18.46 -17.34 -8.81
C LEU A 132 19.71 -18.06 -8.32
N LYS A 133 20.33 -18.87 -9.19
CA LYS A 133 21.64 -19.50 -8.97
C LYS A 133 22.67 -18.78 -9.82
N VAL A 134 23.81 -18.42 -9.21
CA VAL A 134 24.97 -17.83 -9.88
C VAL A 134 26.22 -18.63 -9.50
N THR A 135 27.07 -18.94 -10.47
CA THR A 135 28.35 -19.63 -10.29
C THR A 135 29.47 -18.80 -10.89
N TRP A 136 30.52 -18.54 -10.11
CA TRP A 136 31.78 -18.01 -10.61
C TRP A 136 32.76 -19.18 -10.71
N GLU A 137 32.98 -19.68 -11.93
CA GLU A 137 33.87 -20.80 -12.21
C GLU A 137 35.27 -20.31 -12.55
N LYS A 138 36.27 -20.82 -11.82
CA LYS A 138 37.69 -20.48 -11.98
C LYS A 138 37.93 -18.97 -12.10
N ALA A 139 37.27 -18.18 -11.25
CA ALA A 139 37.47 -16.74 -11.18
C ALA A 139 38.94 -16.44 -10.85
N PRO A 140 39.68 -15.74 -11.73
CA PRO A 140 41.04 -15.28 -11.45
C PRO A 140 41.02 -13.95 -10.67
N ALA A 141 42.05 -13.69 -9.87
CA ALA A 141 42.20 -12.39 -9.21
C ALA A 141 42.78 -11.36 -10.19
N TYR A 142 42.44 -10.09 -10.01
CA TYR A 142 43.06 -9.03 -10.78
C TYR A 142 44.55 -8.82 -10.39
N PRO A 143 45.47 -8.65 -11.36
CA PRO A 143 45.28 -8.82 -12.80
C PRO A 143 45.39 -10.29 -13.22
N SER A 144 44.56 -10.71 -14.17
CA SER A 144 44.60 -12.10 -14.65
C SER A 144 45.74 -12.34 -15.64
N ARG A 145 46.25 -13.58 -15.65
CA ARG A 145 47.23 -14.11 -16.61
C ARG A 145 46.64 -15.29 -17.37
N LEU A 146 47.08 -15.47 -18.62
CA LEU A 146 46.62 -16.54 -19.52
C LEU A 146 46.80 -17.96 -18.94
N ASP A 147 47.70 -18.15 -17.97
CA ASP A 147 48.05 -19.42 -17.32
C ASP A 147 47.68 -19.48 -15.83
N ASP A 148 46.72 -18.67 -15.36
CA ASP A 148 46.30 -18.64 -13.95
C ASP A 148 45.86 -20.02 -13.44
N THR A 149 46.67 -20.61 -12.56
CA THR A 149 46.37 -21.88 -11.88
C THR A 149 45.75 -21.70 -10.49
N GLN A 150 45.80 -20.47 -9.97
CA GLN A 150 45.36 -20.06 -8.64
C GLN A 150 44.01 -19.33 -8.69
N THR A 151 42.96 -20.03 -9.13
CA THR A 151 41.60 -19.49 -9.31
C THR A 151 40.65 -19.91 -8.18
N ASN A 152 39.57 -19.16 -7.98
CA ASN A 152 38.49 -19.46 -7.04
C ASN A 152 37.26 -20.03 -7.74
N THR A 153 36.47 -20.88 -7.07
CA THR A 153 35.20 -21.38 -7.60
C THR A 153 34.13 -21.46 -6.51
N TYR A 154 33.05 -20.71 -6.70
CA TYR A 154 32.00 -20.51 -5.70
C TYR A 154 30.65 -20.21 -6.36
N GLN A 155 29.57 -20.34 -5.58
CA GLN A 155 28.19 -20.13 -5.99
C GLN A 155 27.43 -19.28 -4.99
N ALA A 156 26.44 -18.54 -5.49
CA ALA A 156 25.41 -17.90 -4.69
C ALA A 156 24.03 -18.33 -5.18
N VAL A 157 23.13 -18.65 -4.26
CA VAL A 157 21.72 -18.90 -4.54
C VAL A 157 20.86 -17.92 -3.75
N LEU A 158 20.17 -17.02 -4.44
CA LEU A 158 19.16 -16.14 -3.84
C LEU A 158 17.79 -16.77 -4.02
N THR A 159 16.97 -16.72 -2.98
CA THR A 159 15.63 -17.31 -3.03
C THR A 159 14.63 -16.53 -2.17
N THR A 160 13.38 -16.40 -2.63
CA THR A 160 12.30 -15.78 -1.85
C THR A 160 10.97 -16.53 -1.98
N ASP A 161 10.20 -16.58 -0.87
CA ASP A 161 8.79 -17.03 -0.86
C ASP A 161 7.82 -15.85 -1.07
N GLY A 162 8.36 -14.65 -1.36
CA GLY A 162 7.67 -13.37 -1.46
C GLY A 162 7.64 -12.56 -0.16
N ASN A 163 7.62 -13.21 1.01
CA ASN A 163 7.59 -12.52 2.32
C ASN A 163 8.95 -12.58 3.05
N ARG A 164 9.72 -13.65 2.81
CA ARG A 164 11.04 -13.97 3.36
C ARG A 164 12.02 -14.25 2.23
N SER A 165 13.29 -14.01 2.49
CA SER A 165 14.35 -14.08 1.47
C SER A 165 15.65 -14.59 2.07
N PHE A 166 16.36 -15.42 1.32
CA PHE A 166 17.61 -16.04 1.76
C PHE A 166 18.68 -15.97 0.67
N ALA A 167 19.95 -15.93 1.11
CA ALA A 167 21.11 -16.18 0.27
C ALA A 167 21.87 -17.40 0.80
N LEU A 168 22.18 -18.34 -0.07
CA LEU A 168 23.07 -19.47 0.20
C LEU A 168 24.37 -19.23 -0.55
N LEU A 169 25.49 -19.12 0.16
CA LEU A 169 26.81 -19.00 -0.43
C LEU A 169 27.53 -20.34 -0.30
N LEU A 170 27.99 -20.90 -1.43
CA LEU A 170 28.66 -22.20 -1.50
C LEU A 170 30.06 -22.04 -2.07
N TYR A 171 31.04 -22.68 -1.45
CA TYR A 171 32.44 -22.65 -1.87
C TYR A 171 32.93 -24.06 -2.20
N GLN A 172 33.68 -24.21 -3.30
CA GLN A 172 34.19 -25.51 -3.69
C GLN A 172 35.43 -25.90 -2.87
N ASP A 173 35.36 -27.07 -2.22
CA ASP A 173 36.45 -27.59 -1.38
C ASP A 173 37.75 -27.75 -2.21
N GLY A 174 38.85 -27.19 -1.70
CA GLY A 174 40.16 -27.22 -2.36
C GLY A 174 40.27 -26.43 -3.68
N ARG A 175 39.29 -25.56 -3.99
CA ARG A 175 39.22 -24.75 -5.22
C ARG A 175 39.06 -23.25 -4.94
N MET A 176 39.32 -22.81 -3.71
CA MET A 176 39.58 -21.41 -3.35
C MET A 176 41.10 -21.24 -3.22
N ARG A 177 41.78 -20.87 -4.30
CA ARG A 177 43.24 -20.96 -4.46
C ARG A 177 43.96 -19.64 -4.75
N TRP A 178 43.27 -18.51 -4.73
CA TRP A 178 43.91 -17.20 -4.88
C TRP A 178 45.13 -17.06 -3.95
N ASP A 179 46.21 -16.47 -4.46
CA ASP A 179 47.36 -16.13 -3.63
C ASP A 179 47.15 -14.76 -2.97
N TYR A 180 46.48 -14.78 -1.83
CA TYR A 180 46.21 -13.57 -1.05
C TYR A 180 47.46 -12.84 -0.59
N THR A 181 48.63 -13.51 -0.57
CA THR A 181 49.87 -12.82 -0.23
C THR A 181 50.37 -11.92 -1.34
N GLY A 182 49.92 -12.09 -2.58
CA GLY A 182 50.34 -11.27 -3.73
C GLY A 182 49.31 -10.23 -4.20
N LEU A 183 48.16 -10.12 -3.52
CA LEU A 183 47.13 -9.14 -3.87
C LEU A 183 47.51 -7.73 -3.39
N ALA A 184 47.09 -6.72 -4.15
CA ALA A 184 47.38 -5.32 -3.84
C ALA A 184 46.61 -4.81 -2.60
N ALA A 185 45.48 -5.44 -2.25
CA ALA A 185 44.68 -5.15 -1.07
C ALA A 185 44.17 -6.46 -0.41
N ASP A 186 44.05 -6.44 0.92
CA ASP A 186 43.61 -7.58 1.76
C ASP A 186 42.10 -7.49 2.12
N ASN A 187 41.24 -7.10 1.18
CA ASN A 187 39.87 -6.61 1.47
C ASN A 187 38.72 -7.52 1.00
N VAL A 188 38.94 -8.82 0.78
CA VAL A 188 37.89 -9.79 0.46
C VAL A 188 36.70 -9.65 1.41
N LEU A 189 35.51 -9.38 0.89
CA LEU A 189 34.30 -9.21 1.68
C LEU A 189 33.27 -10.29 1.36
N MET A 190 32.76 -10.95 2.40
CA MET A 190 31.65 -11.90 2.33
C MET A 190 30.55 -11.47 3.30
N GLY A 191 29.30 -11.56 2.86
CA GLY A 191 28.14 -11.19 3.68
C GLY A 191 27.11 -10.41 2.89
N PHE A 192 26.36 -9.53 3.56
CA PHE A 192 25.40 -8.67 2.89
C PHE A 192 25.16 -7.36 3.64
N SER A 193 24.64 -6.37 2.92
CA SER A 193 24.04 -5.16 3.46
C SER A 193 22.78 -4.78 2.71
N SER A 194 21.71 -4.44 3.42
CA SER A 194 20.45 -3.96 2.85
C SER A 194 20.43 -2.47 2.52
N GLY A 195 21.44 -1.71 2.96
CA GLY A 195 21.50 -0.25 2.91
C GLY A 195 20.48 0.48 3.82
N ASP A 196 19.70 -0.25 4.63
CA ASP A 196 18.68 0.33 5.54
C ASP A 196 18.89 -0.03 7.03
N GLY A 197 20.15 -0.30 7.37
CA GLY A 197 20.63 -0.64 8.71
C GLY A 197 20.62 -2.13 9.03
N TYR A 198 20.47 -3.01 8.04
CA TYR A 198 20.54 -4.46 8.22
C TYR A 198 21.69 -5.05 7.40
N ALA A 199 22.73 -5.52 8.08
CA ALA A 199 23.90 -6.11 7.45
C ALA A 199 24.48 -7.22 8.31
N GLN A 200 25.23 -8.10 7.66
CA GLN A 200 26.01 -9.13 8.33
C GLN A 200 27.32 -9.33 7.57
N ASN A 201 28.44 -9.16 8.27
CA ASN A 201 29.76 -9.55 7.78
C ASN A 201 30.02 -11.01 8.17
N ASN A 202 30.68 -11.76 7.29
CA ASN A 202 31.17 -13.09 7.63
C ASN A 202 32.29 -12.99 8.69
N GLU A 203 32.31 -13.91 9.66
CA GLU A 203 33.35 -13.96 10.70
C GLU A 203 34.75 -14.21 10.14
N LEU A 204 34.84 -14.84 8.97
CA LEU A 204 36.09 -15.08 8.26
C LEU A 204 36.74 -13.76 7.83
N THR A 205 35.94 -12.78 7.39
CA THR A 205 36.39 -11.46 6.94
C THR A 205 37.16 -10.66 8.01
N GLN A 206 37.02 -11.01 9.30
CA GLN A 206 37.74 -10.34 10.41
C GLN A 206 39.07 -11.03 10.79
N LYS A 207 39.43 -12.15 10.12
CA LYS A 207 40.67 -12.90 10.37
C LYS A 207 41.74 -12.53 9.31
N PRO A 208 43.04 -12.69 9.62
CA PRO A 208 44.11 -12.42 8.66
C PRO A 208 43.91 -13.22 7.35
N PRO A 209 44.29 -12.69 6.18
CA PRO A 209 44.07 -13.32 4.86
C PRO A 209 44.56 -14.78 4.78
N ALA A 210 45.68 -15.09 5.44
CA ALA A 210 46.25 -16.43 5.55
C ALA A 210 45.36 -17.45 6.30
N VAL A 211 44.45 -16.99 7.16
CA VAL A 211 43.46 -17.80 7.90
C VAL A 211 42.13 -17.85 7.14
N ASN A 212 41.83 -16.83 6.33
CA ASN A 212 40.64 -16.75 5.47
C ASN A 212 40.54 -17.91 4.47
N CYS A 213 41.69 -18.38 3.98
CA CYS A 213 41.76 -19.50 3.04
C CYS A 213 41.81 -20.89 3.70
N ALA A 214 42.25 -20.96 4.97
CA ALA A 214 42.50 -22.23 5.66
C ALA A 214 41.32 -22.71 6.54
N VAL A 215 40.26 -21.91 6.73
CA VAL A 215 39.21 -22.21 7.70
C VAL A 215 37.82 -22.27 7.05
N LEU A 216 37.62 -23.28 6.21
CA LEU A 216 36.31 -23.87 5.88
C LEU A 216 35.74 -24.71 7.06
N ARG A 217 36.12 -24.38 8.30
CA ARG A 217 35.66 -25.03 9.54
C ARG A 217 34.87 -24.00 10.33
N LEU A 218 33.55 -24.02 10.24
CA LEU A 218 32.60 -23.91 11.37
C LEU A 218 31.15 -23.82 10.89
N LEU A 219 30.43 -24.96 10.99
CA LEU A 219 29.03 -25.17 11.45
C LEU A 219 28.78 -26.73 11.42
N PRO A 220 27.78 -27.29 12.12
CA PRO A 220 27.69 -28.73 12.51
C PRO A 220 27.77 -29.76 11.36
N PRO A 221 28.07 -31.05 11.64
CA PRO A 221 29.21 -31.82 11.09
C PRO A 221 29.23 -32.15 9.60
N ASP A 222 28.21 -31.81 8.81
CA ASP A 222 27.95 -32.54 7.56
C ASP A 222 28.29 -31.78 6.26
N VAL A 223 28.45 -30.45 6.24
CA VAL A 223 28.68 -29.71 4.98
C VAL A 223 29.73 -28.61 5.13
N ARG A 224 30.90 -28.82 4.54
CA ARG A 224 31.97 -27.81 4.40
C ARG A 224 31.61 -26.80 3.30
N GLY A 225 31.81 -25.51 3.57
CA GLY A 225 31.71 -24.43 2.58
C GLY A 225 30.31 -23.95 2.23
N LEU A 226 29.34 -24.04 3.15
CA LEU A 226 27.98 -23.51 2.97
C LEU A 226 27.66 -22.46 4.03
N TRP A 227 27.21 -21.28 3.61
CA TRP A 227 26.68 -20.23 4.47
C TRP A 227 25.26 -19.86 4.05
N ILE A 228 24.35 -19.70 5.02
CA ILE A 228 22.96 -19.33 4.75
C ILE A 228 22.63 -18.05 5.51
N TYR A 229 22.28 -17.00 4.77
CA TYR A 229 21.88 -15.71 5.31
C TYR A 229 20.39 -15.49 5.10
N ARG A 230 19.72 -14.99 6.14
CA ARG A 230 18.38 -14.41 6.01
C ARG A 230 18.54 -12.95 5.62
N LEU A 231 17.94 -12.55 4.50
CA LEU A 231 18.09 -11.21 3.93
C LEU A 231 16.96 -10.26 4.34
N ASP A 232 15.79 -10.77 4.73
CA ASP A 232 14.69 -9.94 5.22
C ASP A 232 14.87 -9.61 6.71
N SER A 233 14.73 -8.34 7.09
CA SER A 233 14.80 -7.93 8.49
C SER A 233 13.47 -8.10 9.23
N ARG A 234 12.36 -8.23 8.50
CA ARG A 234 10.99 -8.43 9.01
C ARG A 234 10.11 -9.08 7.95
N SER A 235 9.24 -10.00 8.37
CA SER A 235 8.20 -10.54 7.49
C SER A 235 7.19 -9.45 7.14
N ARG A 236 6.89 -9.28 5.85
CA ARG A 236 5.90 -8.33 5.34
C ARG A 236 4.86 -9.07 4.51
N VAL A 237 3.67 -8.50 4.40
CA VAL A 237 2.67 -8.99 3.45
C VAL A 237 3.07 -8.52 2.05
N ASN A 238 3.35 -9.45 1.15
CA ASN A 238 3.62 -9.15 -0.23
C ASN A 238 2.31 -9.11 -1.05
N TYR A 239 1.81 -7.90 -1.30
CA TYR A 239 0.58 -7.70 -2.08
C TYR A 239 0.74 -8.06 -3.57
N ARG A 240 1.96 -8.02 -4.13
CA ARG A 240 2.20 -8.51 -5.50
C ARG A 240 1.97 -10.01 -5.56
N LEU A 241 2.52 -10.76 -4.60
CA LEU A 241 2.29 -12.20 -4.49
C LEU A 241 0.80 -12.52 -4.28
N ARG A 242 0.11 -11.81 -3.38
CA ARG A 242 -1.32 -12.04 -3.17
C ARG A 242 -2.15 -11.80 -4.43
N CYS A 243 -1.88 -10.69 -5.14
CA CYS A 243 -2.53 -10.39 -6.40
C CYS A 243 -2.26 -11.46 -7.47
N LEU A 244 -0.99 -11.82 -7.70
CA LEU A 244 -0.63 -12.84 -8.70
C LEU A 244 -1.21 -14.21 -8.37
N THR A 245 -1.19 -14.61 -7.10
CA THR A 245 -1.78 -15.88 -6.65
C THR A 245 -3.28 -15.90 -6.90
N TRP A 246 -3.97 -14.79 -6.63
CA TRP A 246 -5.39 -14.67 -6.94
C TRP A 246 -5.65 -14.72 -8.44
N LEU A 247 -4.87 -13.99 -9.26
CA LEU A 247 -5.00 -13.97 -10.72
C LEU A 247 -4.86 -15.36 -11.33
N ASP A 248 -3.92 -16.17 -10.84
CA ASP A 248 -3.63 -17.52 -11.33
C ASP A 248 -4.75 -18.52 -11.02
N THR A 249 -5.57 -18.25 -9.99
CA THR A 249 -6.73 -19.09 -9.65
C THR A 249 -8.02 -18.62 -10.32
N GLN A 250 -8.04 -17.45 -10.96
CA GLN A 250 -9.24 -16.92 -11.59
C GLN A 250 -9.46 -17.46 -13.02
N PRO A 251 -10.68 -17.95 -13.33
CA PRO A 251 -11.03 -18.36 -14.68
C PRO A 251 -11.21 -17.15 -15.61
N GLU A 252 -11.20 -17.40 -16.91
CA GLU A 252 -11.47 -16.38 -17.92
C GLU A 252 -12.91 -15.82 -17.80
N PRO A 253 -13.12 -14.50 -17.98
CA PRO A 253 -14.43 -13.86 -17.81
C PRO A 253 -15.55 -14.50 -18.62
N ASP A 254 -15.29 -14.86 -19.88
CA ASP A 254 -16.27 -15.42 -20.82
C ASP A 254 -16.97 -16.69 -20.30
N THR A 255 -16.37 -17.37 -19.32
CA THR A 255 -16.94 -18.57 -18.71
C THR A 255 -18.07 -18.29 -17.72
N TRP A 256 -18.24 -17.05 -17.25
CA TRP A 256 -19.21 -16.70 -16.21
C TRP A 256 -19.94 -15.37 -16.42
N ASN A 257 -19.44 -14.46 -17.27
CA ASN A 257 -19.99 -13.10 -17.39
C ASN A 257 -20.98 -12.89 -18.55
N SER A 258 -21.24 -13.90 -19.39
CA SER A 258 -21.96 -13.74 -20.66
C SER A 258 -23.42 -13.26 -20.53
N LYS A 259 -24.02 -13.40 -19.34
CA LYS A 259 -25.41 -13.00 -19.05
C LYS A 259 -25.52 -11.78 -18.13
N LEU A 260 -24.40 -11.15 -17.78
CA LEU A 260 -24.42 -10.01 -16.86
C LEU A 260 -24.91 -8.74 -17.58
N PRO A 261 -25.82 -7.97 -16.96
CA PRO A 261 -26.35 -6.75 -17.56
C PRO A 261 -25.38 -5.55 -17.41
N PRO A 262 -25.47 -4.55 -18.31
CA PRO A 262 -24.70 -3.31 -18.21
C PRO A 262 -25.27 -2.34 -17.18
N CYS A 263 -24.44 -1.49 -16.60
CA CYS A 263 -24.85 -0.52 -15.59
C CYS A 263 -25.88 0.50 -16.13
N PRO A 264 -26.90 0.90 -15.34
CA PRO A 264 -27.76 2.02 -15.69
C PRO A 264 -26.94 3.30 -15.89
N CYS A 265 -27.32 4.14 -16.86
CA CYS A 265 -26.53 5.31 -17.23
C CYS A 265 -26.52 6.40 -16.14
N SER A 266 -27.52 6.42 -15.26
CA SER A 266 -27.67 7.39 -14.17
C SER A 266 -28.14 6.73 -12.87
N GLY A 267 -27.84 7.38 -11.74
CA GLY A 267 -28.25 6.95 -10.41
C GLY A 267 -29.78 6.82 -10.27
N PRO A 268 -30.58 7.80 -10.74
CA PRO A 268 -32.05 7.66 -10.74
C PRO A 268 -32.57 6.48 -11.57
N GLN A 269 -31.91 6.12 -12.68
CA GLN A 269 -32.26 4.89 -13.40
C GLN A 269 -31.94 3.64 -12.57
N ALA A 270 -30.79 3.59 -11.91
CA ALA A 270 -30.43 2.47 -11.03
C ALA A 270 -31.35 2.34 -9.82
N GLU A 271 -31.89 3.45 -9.31
CA GLU A 271 -32.87 3.48 -8.22
C GLU A 271 -34.22 2.85 -8.59
N LEU A 272 -34.65 3.05 -9.83
CA LEU A 272 -35.97 2.61 -10.31
C LEU A 272 -35.94 1.31 -11.09
N ASP A 273 -34.78 0.89 -11.60
CA ASP A 273 -34.63 -0.39 -12.28
C ASP A 273 -34.57 -1.52 -11.23
N PRO A 274 -35.62 -2.35 -11.11
CA PRO A 274 -35.74 -3.33 -10.02
C PRO A 274 -34.67 -4.42 -10.07
N ARG A 275 -33.95 -4.52 -11.19
CA ARG A 275 -32.79 -5.40 -11.38
C ARG A 275 -31.58 -4.95 -10.54
N TYR A 276 -31.48 -3.67 -10.18
CA TYR A 276 -30.38 -3.08 -9.42
C TYR A 276 -30.79 -2.71 -7.99
N ARG A 277 -29.85 -2.78 -7.05
CA ARG A 277 -30.08 -2.47 -5.63
C ARG A 277 -28.89 -1.75 -5.01
N ARG A 278 -29.14 -0.88 -4.05
CA ARG A 278 -28.10 -0.11 -3.34
C ARG A 278 -27.38 -0.98 -2.31
N SER A 279 -26.05 -1.04 -2.36
CA SER A 279 -25.21 -1.64 -1.29
C SER A 279 -24.78 -0.57 -0.28
N ARG A 280 -24.82 -0.90 1.02
CA ARG A 280 -24.44 0.00 2.13
C ARG A 280 -22.93 -0.01 2.45
N GLY A 281 -22.10 -0.69 1.65
CA GLY A 281 -20.68 -0.93 1.96
C GLY A 281 -19.72 0.28 1.95
N ALA A 282 -20.06 1.42 1.33
CA ALA A 282 -19.14 2.55 1.15
C ALA A 282 -19.59 3.83 1.88
N LYS A 283 -18.68 4.44 2.65
CA LYS A 283 -18.96 5.59 3.53
C LYS A 283 -19.09 6.95 2.83
N GLN A 284 -18.91 7.05 1.52
CA GLN A 284 -18.98 8.34 0.82
C GLN A 284 -19.84 8.37 -0.44
N ASP A 285 -20.00 7.25 -1.16
CA ASP A 285 -21.06 7.07 -2.19
C ASP A 285 -21.39 5.57 -2.29
N PRO A 286 -22.62 5.13 -1.98
CA PRO A 286 -22.95 3.71 -1.96
C PRO A 286 -23.08 3.16 -3.40
N PRO A 287 -22.37 2.08 -3.75
CA PRO A 287 -22.49 1.46 -5.06
C PRO A 287 -23.86 0.80 -5.24
N TRP A 288 -24.36 0.77 -6.47
CA TRP A 288 -25.53 -0.02 -6.86
C TRP A 288 -25.07 -1.32 -7.48
N GLY A 289 -25.64 -2.44 -7.04
CA GLY A 289 -25.28 -3.78 -7.46
C GLY A 289 -26.48 -4.56 -8.00
N GLN A 290 -26.24 -5.43 -8.97
CA GLN A 290 -27.21 -6.44 -9.41
C GLN A 290 -26.65 -7.84 -9.16
N LEU A 291 -27.49 -8.74 -8.63
CA LEU A 291 -27.17 -10.15 -8.37
C LEU A 291 -27.80 -11.05 -9.45
N TRP A 292 -27.00 -11.93 -10.04
CA TRP A 292 -27.40 -12.96 -11.00
C TRP A 292 -26.65 -14.27 -10.73
N ALA A 293 -27.36 -15.30 -10.26
CA ALA A 293 -26.81 -16.66 -10.12
C ALA A 293 -25.46 -16.76 -9.38
N GLY A 294 -25.22 -15.87 -8.40
CA GLY A 294 -23.98 -15.79 -7.63
C GLY A 294 -22.89 -14.87 -8.22
N ALA A 295 -23.00 -14.43 -9.47
CA ALA A 295 -22.20 -13.36 -10.08
C ALA A 295 -23.00 -12.05 -10.10
N GLY A 296 -22.35 -10.92 -10.39
CA GLY A 296 -23.03 -9.63 -10.35
C GLY A 296 -22.26 -8.50 -11.00
N VAL A 297 -22.88 -7.34 -10.98
CA VAL A 297 -22.30 -6.09 -11.49
C VAL A 297 -22.38 -5.04 -10.41
N ARG A 298 -21.28 -4.33 -10.17
CA ARG A 298 -21.19 -3.21 -9.24
C ARG A 298 -20.99 -1.91 -10.01
N CYS A 299 -21.92 -0.98 -9.85
CA CYS A 299 -21.96 0.32 -10.50
C CYS A 299 -21.75 1.42 -9.45
N LEU A 300 -20.73 2.26 -9.66
CA LEU A 300 -20.43 3.40 -8.79
C LEU A 300 -20.93 4.68 -9.46
N TYR A 301 -21.73 5.45 -8.73
CA TYR A 301 -22.26 6.73 -9.20
C TYR A 301 -21.67 7.87 -8.38
N GLN A 302 -21.36 8.99 -9.05
CA GLN A 302 -20.92 10.24 -8.46
C GLN A 302 -21.87 11.35 -8.92
N ASP A 303 -22.50 12.07 -7.99
CA ASP A 303 -23.49 13.11 -8.27
C ASP A 303 -24.60 12.64 -9.25
N GLY A 304 -25.04 11.39 -9.09
CA GLY A 304 -26.07 10.76 -9.95
C GLY A 304 -25.60 10.32 -11.34
N SER A 305 -24.31 10.51 -11.69
CA SER A 305 -23.72 10.07 -12.97
C SER A 305 -22.92 8.80 -12.78
N LEU A 306 -22.97 7.87 -13.74
CA LEU A 306 -22.14 6.66 -13.69
C LEU A 306 -20.65 7.04 -13.78
N LEU A 307 -19.87 6.69 -12.76
CA LEU A 307 -18.44 6.95 -12.70
C LEU A 307 -17.64 5.75 -13.22
N GLU A 308 -17.91 4.57 -12.68
CA GLU A 308 -17.28 3.32 -13.10
C GLU A 308 -18.15 2.11 -12.74
N GLY A 309 -17.96 1.00 -13.44
CA GLY A 309 -18.60 -0.26 -13.12
C GLY A 309 -17.64 -1.45 -13.25
N TRP A 310 -17.88 -2.49 -12.44
CA TRP A 310 -17.06 -3.70 -12.37
C TRP A 310 -17.94 -4.94 -12.38
N GLN A 311 -17.54 -5.96 -13.14
CA GLN A 311 -18.15 -7.29 -13.07
C GLN A 311 -17.52 -8.09 -11.94
N GLU A 312 -18.34 -8.77 -11.14
CA GLU A 312 -17.91 -9.59 -10.00
C GLU A 312 -18.39 -11.04 -10.21
N ARG A 313 -17.48 -12.01 -10.08
CA ARG A 313 -17.81 -13.43 -10.29
C ARG A 313 -18.56 -14.00 -9.10
N VAL A 314 -18.21 -13.55 -7.89
CA VAL A 314 -18.84 -13.99 -6.64
C VAL A 314 -19.38 -12.77 -5.91
N TRP A 315 -20.71 -12.71 -5.80
CA TRP A 315 -21.41 -11.71 -5.01
C TRP A 315 -21.84 -12.35 -3.68
N SER A 316 -20.95 -12.32 -2.69
CA SER A 316 -21.24 -12.82 -1.35
C SER A 316 -22.13 -11.84 -0.59
N LEU A 317 -23.33 -12.28 -0.16
CA LEU A 317 -24.15 -11.57 0.82
C LEU A 317 -23.29 -11.33 2.08
N PRO A 318 -22.92 -10.08 2.43
CA PRO A 318 -21.98 -9.82 3.52
C PRO A 318 -22.70 -10.04 4.85
N THR A 319 -22.71 -11.28 5.32
CA THR A 319 -23.08 -11.58 6.71
C THR A 319 -21.99 -11.14 7.68
N ARG A 320 -20.77 -10.84 7.18
CA ARG A 320 -19.64 -10.25 7.93
C ARG A 320 -18.81 -9.27 7.08
N PRO A 321 -18.44 -8.07 7.58
CA PRO A 321 -17.66 -7.05 6.84
C PRO A 321 -16.19 -7.40 6.50
N GLY A 322 -15.80 -8.67 6.46
CA GLY A 322 -14.38 -9.08 6.36
C GLY A 322 -14.07 -10.23 5.38
N ASP A 323 -15.07 -10.74 4.65
CA ASP A 323 -14.92 -11.95 3.83
C ASP A 323 -15.24 -11.73 2.32
N ASP A 324 -15.17 -10.48 1.83
CA ASP A 324 -15.35 -10.18 0.39
C ASP A 324 -14.01 -10.33 -0.35
N GLU A 325 -13.75 -11.53 -0.88
CA GLU A 325 -12.54 -11.86 -1.62
C GLU A 325 -12.30 -10.97 -2.86
N GLU A 326 -13.37 -10.48 -3.51
CA GLU A 326 -13.29 -9.62 -4.69
C GLU A 326 -12.76 -8.23 -4.32
N LEU A 327 -13.30 -7.64 -3.24
CA LEU A 327 -12.84 -6.35 -2.73
C LEU A 327 -11.40 -6.40 -2.20
N GLU A 328 -11.03 -7.51 -1.55
CA GLU A 328 -9.65 -7.73 -1.11
C GLU A 328 -8.69 -7.83 -2.29
N ALA A 329 -9.04 -8.61 -3.32
CA ALA A 329 -8.23 -8.72 -4.53
C ALA A 329 -8.05 -7.37 -5.22
N PHE A 330 -9.11 -6.58 -5.34
CA PHE A 330 -9.02 -5.21 -5.87
C PHE A 330 -8.10 -4.32 -5.01
N ASP A 331 -8.20 -4.36 -3.67
CA ASP A 331 -7.29 -3.62 -2.78
C ASP A 331 -5.83 -4.04 -3.01
N TRP A 332 -5.55 -5.35 -3.07
CA TRP A 332 -4.20 -5.86 -3.29
C TRP A 332 -3.65 -5.41 -4.65
N CYS A 333 -4.37 -5.68 -5.74
CA CYS A 333 -3.90 -5.46 -7.10
C CYS A 333 -3.85 -3.97 -7.51
N CYS A 334 -4.90 -3.20 -7.20
CA CYS A 334 -5.07 -1.85 -7.72
C CYS A 334 -4.57 -0.76 -6.75
N ARG A 335 -4.64 -0.97 -5.44
CA ARG A 335 -4.32 0.06 -4.43
C ARG A 335 -2.98 -0.18 -3.74
N ARG A 336 -2.73 -1.39 -3.24
CA ARG A 336 -1.57 -1.69 -2.39
C ARG A 336 -0.27 -1.91 -3.15
N VAL A 337 -0.34 -2.45 -4.37
CA VAL A 337 0.86 -2.73 -5.18
C VAL A 337 1.48 -1.46 -5.76
N GLY A 338 0.66 -0.44 -6.06
CA GLY A 338 1.13 0.84 -6.60
C GLY A 338 1.64 0.80 -8.05
N LYS A 339 1.47 -0.33 -8.75
CA LYS A 339 1.82 -0.50 -10.17
C LYS A 339 0.55 -0.69 -11.01
N PRO A 340 0.22 0.23 -11.94
CA PRO A 340 -0.99 0.16 -12.76
C PRO A 340 -1.17 -1.14 -13.54
N LEU A 341 -0.08 -1.79 -13.96
CA LEU A 341 -0.11 -3.07 -14.66
C LEU A 341 -0.85 -4.17 -13.88
N PHE A 342 -0.71 -4.21 -12.55
CA PHE A 342 -1.42 -5.21 -11.72
C PHE A 342 -2.92 -4.95 -11.69
N CYS A 343 -3.33 -3.67 -11.72
CA CYS A 343 -4.74 -3.31 -11.83
C CYS A 343 -5.31 -3.61 -13.23
N ALA A 344 -4.49 -3.49 -14.28
CA ALA A 344 -4.86 -3.90 -15.64
C ALA A 344 -5.09 -5.41 -15.71
N ARG A 345 -4.17 -6.23 -15.18
CA ARG A 345 -4.34 -7.69 -15.08
C ARG A 345 -5.55 -8.09 -14.23
N PHE A 346 -5.83 -7.36 -13.15
CA PHE A 346 -7.08 -7.53 -12.40
C PHE A 346 -8.31 -7.27 -13.28
N ALA A 347 -8.30 -6.18 -14.06
CA ALA A 347 -9.39 -5.83 -14.95
C ALA A 347 -9.57 -6.82 -16.13
N GLU A 348 -8.52 -7.56 -16.51
CA GLU A 348 -8.65 -8.70 -17.45
C GLU A 348 -9.50 -9.82 -16.86
N LYS A 349 -9.39 -10.09 -15.56
CA LYS A 349 -10.20 -11.11 -14.85
C LYS A 349 -11.54 -10.59 -14.34
N ARG A 350 -11.67 -9.29 -14.14
CA ARG A 350 -12.88 -8.58 -13.70
C ARG A 350 -13.13 -7.38 -14.61
N PRO A 351 -13.69 -7.63 -15.81
CA PRO A 351 -13.89 -6.58 -16.80
C PRO A 351 -14.67 -5.39 -16.24
N ARG A 352 -14.24 -4.20 -16.64
CA ARG A 352 -15.03 -2.98 -16.42
C ARG A 352 -16.31 -3.08 -17.22
N VAL A 353 -17.39 -2.56 -16.65
CA VAL A 353 -18.67 -2.43 -17.33
C VAL A 353 -19.07 -0.95 -17.39
N SER A 354 -19.60 -0.55 -18.53
CA SER A 354 -20.13 0.78 -18.76
C SER A 354 -21.67 0.71 -18.80
N CYS A 355 -22.29 1.82 -19.17
CA CYS A 355 -23.71 1.82 -19.51
C CYS A 355 -24.00 1.57 -21.00
N GLU A 356 -22.98 1.18 -21.77
CA GLU A 356 -23.16 0.79 -23.17
C GLU A 356 -24.03 -0.47 -23.25
N GLY A 357 -25.05 -0.44 -24.10
CA GLY A 357 -26.03 -1.51 -24.22
C GLY A 357 -27.07 -1.56 -23.10
N TYR A 358 -27.08 -0.58 -22.16
CA TYR A 358 -28.15 -0.50 -21.17
C TYR A 358 -29.49 -0.20 -21.83
N VAL A 359 -30.40 -1.16 -21.71
CA VAL A 359 -31.80 -1.03 -22.08
C VAL A 359 -32.63 -1.08 -20.79
N PRO A 360 -33.37 -0.01 -20.46
CA PRO A 360 -34.26 0.01 -19.32
C PRO A 360 -35.37 -1.03 -19.54
N PRO A 361 -35.80 -1.74 -18.49
CA PRO A 361 -36.87 -2.71 -18.63
C PRO A 361 -38.17 -1.96 -18.93
N THR A 362 -38.96 -2.43 -19.89
CA THR A 362 -40.22 -1.76 -20.25
C THR A 362 -41.30 -2.14 -19.24
N PRO A 363 -41.85 -1.18 -18.48
CA PRO A 363 -42.83 -1.49 -17.45
C PRO A 363 -44.26 -1.46 -18.01
N ALA A 364 -45.08 -2.39 -17.56
CA ALA A 364 -46.54 -2.40 -17.69
C ALA A 364 -47.16 -2.42 -16.29
N SER A 365 -48.38 -1.90 -16.14
CA SER A 365 -49.03 -1.79 -14.82
C SER A 365 -50.48 -2.20 -14.84
N ALA A 366 -50.95 -2.76 -13.72
CA ALA A 366 -52.37 -2.99 -13.46
C ALA A 366 -52.68 -2.69 -11.98
N PHE A 367 -53.70 -1.88 -11.73
CA PHE A 367 -54.07 -1.43 -10.37
C PHE A 367 -55.52 -0.93 -10.34
N GLY A 368 -56.05 -0.65 -9.15
CA GLY A 368 -57.40 -0.07 -9.05
C GLY A 368 -58.48 -1.01 -9.56
N ASP A 369 -59.47 -0.45 -10.26
CA ASP A 369 -60.69 -1.14 -10.62
C ASP A 369 -60.76 -1.67 -12.08
N PRO A 370 -59.94 -2.68 -12.34
CA PRO A 370 -58.62 -2.60 -12.94
C PRO A 370 -58.43 -1.52 -14.01
N HIS A 371 -57.52 -0.59 -13.75
CA HIS A 371 -56.83 0.19 -14.78
C HIS A 371 -55.57 -0.54 -15.24
N ILE A 372 -55.40 -0.68 -16.54
CA ILE A 372 -54.31 -1.40 -17.16
C ILE A 372 -53.57 -0.46 -18.10
N THR A 373 -52.24 -0.48 -18.03
CA THR A 373 -51.37 0.11 -19.05
C THR A 373 -50.51 -0.99 -19.67
N THR A 374 -50.66 -1.18 -20.98
CA THR A 374 -49.96 -2.22 -21.76
C THR A 374 -48.47 -1.94 -21.89
N LEU A 375 -47.72 -2.91 -22.41
CA LEU A 375 -46.28 -2.77 -22.66
C LEU A 375 -45.96 -1.68 -23.71
N ASP A 376 -46.89 -1.40 -24.63
CA ASP A 376 -46.77 -0.29 -25.59
C ASP A 376 -47.39 1.03 -25.13
N GLY A 377 -47.98 1.03 -23.94
CA GLY A 377 -48.42 2.23 -23.24
C GLY A 377 -49.87 2.63 -23.51
N LEU A 378 -50.70 1.74 -24.07
CA LEU A 378 -52.14 1.91 -24.14
C LEU A 378 -52.74 1.79 -22.73
N THR A 379 -53.50 2.80 -22.30
CA THR A 379 -54.17 2.82 -20.98
C THR A 379 -55.67 2.64 -21.15
N TYR A 380 -56.27 1.72 -20.39
CA TYR A 380 -57.70 1.42 -20.42
C TYR A 380 -58.20 0.84 -19.09
N THR A 381 -59.52 0.78 -18.91
CA THR A 381 -60.16 0.20 -17.72
C THR A 381 -60.84 -1.12 -18.10
N PHE A 382 -60.65 -2.16 -17.29
CA PHE A 382 -61.27 -3.47 -17.45
C PHE A 382 -61.80 -4.01 -16.11
N ASN A 383 -63.08 -3.80 -15.87
CA ASN A 383 -63.69 -4.11 -14.58
C ASN A 383 -64.35 -5.51 -14.58
N GLY A 384 -63.56 -6.54 -14.85
CA GLY A 384 -63.99 -7.95 -14.87
C GLY A 384 -63.91 -8.61 -13.50
N LEU A 385 -64.83 -9.52 -13.17
CA LEU A 385 -64.83 -10.30 -11.94
C LEU A 385 -64.34 -11.73 -12.22
N GLY A 386 -63.16 -12.10 -11.72
CA GLY A 386 -62.59 -13.43 -11.90
C GLY A 386 -61.07 -13.47 -11.93
N ASP A 387 -60.54 -14.56 -12.48
CA ASP A 387 -59.11 -14.75 -12.74
C ASP A 387 -58.84 -14.45 -14.22
N PHE A 388 -57.87 -13.60 -14.52
CA PHE A 388 -57.55 -13.16 -15.88
C PHE A 388 -56.06 -13.32 -16.21
N VAL A 389 -55.78 -13.69 -17.46
CA VAL A 389 -54.43 -13.75 -18.01
C VAL A 389 -53.97 -12.35 -18.37
N LEU A 390 -53.06 -11.80 -17.57
CA LEU A 390 -52.49 -10.48 -17.81
C LEU A 390 -51.39 -10.55 -18.87
N LEU A 391 -50.52 -11.55 -18.80
CA LEU A 391 -49.41 -11.69 -19.72
C LEU A 391 -49.03 -13.15 -19.95
N LEU A 392 -48.85 -13.49 -21.22
CA LEU A 392 -48.13 -14.67 -21.70
C LEU A 392 -46.93 -14.14 -22.48
N ALA A 393 -45.73 -14.47 -22.05
CA ALA A 393 -44.50 -14.13 -22.76
C ALA A 393 -43.64 -15.39 -22.93
N SER A 394 -43.06 -15.57 -24.11
CA SER A 394 -42.17 -16.72 -24.36
C SER A 394 -41.08 -16.35 -25.35
N ASP A 395 -39.90 -16.92 -25.15
CA ASP A 395 -38.82 -16.92 -26.13
C ASP A 395 -38.40 -18.37 -26.46
N ALA A 396 -37.27 -18.56 -27.16
CA ALA A 396 -36.81 -19.88 -27.56
C ALA A 396 -36.44 -20.82 -26.39
N GLN A 397 -36.22 -20.30 -25.18
CA GLN A 397 -35.69 -21.05 -24.04
C GLN A 397 -36.54 -20.94 -22.78
N THR A 398 -37.41 -19.93 -22.68
CA THR A 398 -38.09 -19.56 -21.45
C THR A 398 -39.53 -19.14 -21.70
N SER A 399 -40.40 -19.34 -20.71
CA SER A 399 -41.77 -18.82 -20.72
C SER A 399 -42.13 -18.15 -19.39
N PHE A 400 -43.01 -17.17 -19.48
CA PHE A 400 -43.48 -16.38 -18.36
C PHE A 400 -45.00 -16.18 -18.47
N VAL A 401 -45.71 -16.45 -17.39
CA VAL A 401 -47.16 -16.29 -17.30
C VAL A 401 -47.47 -15.42 -16.09
N LEU A 402 -48.31 -14.40 -16.26
CA LEU A 402 -48.81 -13.54 -15.18
C LEU A 402 -50.34 -13.54 -15.21
N GLN A 403 -50.94 -13.84 -14.07
CA GLN A 403 -52.38 -13.84 -13.84
C GLN A 403 -52.75 -12.86 -12.74
N GLY A 404 -53.91 -12.22 -12.88
CA GLY A 404 -54.49 -11.33 -11.88
C GLY A 404 -55.86 -11.84 -11.45
N ARG A 405 -56.13 -11.80 -10.15
CA ARG A 405 -57.41 -12.13 -9.56
C ARG A 405 -58.09 -10.87 -9.08
N THR A 406 -59.33 -10.69 -9.54
CA THR A 406 -60.18 -9.58 -9.10
C THR A 406 -61.31 -10.09 -8.21
N ALA A 407 -61.73 -9.24 -7.28
CA ALA A 407 -62.91 -9.47 -6.45
C ALA A 407 -63.78 -8.22 -6.44
N GLN A 408 -65.08 -8.39 -6.18
CA GLN A 408 -66.01 -7.27 -6.10
C GLN A 408 -65.67 -6.33 -4.93
N THR A 409 -65.68 -5.03 -5.19
CA THR A 409 -65.31 -3.98 -4.25
C THR A 409 -66.47 -3.67 -3.31
N GLY A 410 -66.55 -4.37 -2.17
CA GLY A 410 -67.63 -4.19 -1.21
C GLY A 410 -69.00 -4.47 -1.84
N THR A 411 -69.88 -3.48 -1.86
CA THR A 411 -71.20 -3.56 -2.53
C THR A 411 -71.24 -2.82 -3.87
N ALA A 412 -70.12 -2.24 -4.32
CA ALA A 412 -70.04 -1.52 -5.58
C ALA A 412 -70.18 -2.47 -6.77
N GLN A 413 -70.68 -1.96 -7.89
CA GLN A 413 -70.61 -2.66 -9.19
C GLN A 413 -69.24 -2.41 -9.85
N ALA A 414 -68.19 -2.63 -9.07
CA ALA A 414 -66.79 -2.51 -9.44
C ALA A 414 -65.99 -3.65 -8.81
N THR A 415 -64.81 -3.92 -9.33
CA THR A 415 -63.90 -4.99 -8.91
C THR A 415 -62.52 -4.41 -8.67
N ASN A 416 -61.72 -5.01 -7.80
CA ASN A 416 -60.33 -4.61 -7.54
C ASN A 416 -59.42 -5.83 -7.57
N PHE A 417 -58.13 -5.65 -7.88
CA PHE A 417 -57.13 -6.71 -7.74
C PHE A 417 -56.89 -7.09 -6.27
N VAL A 418 -57.04 -8.39 -5.97
CA VAL A 418 -56.83 -8.97 -4.63
C VAL A 418 -55.74 -10.04 -4.60
N ALA A 419 -55.33 -10.57 -5.75
CA ALA A 419 -54.15 -11.42 -5.86
C ALA A 419 -53.50 -11.35 -7.24
N PHE A 420 -52.22 -11.67 -7.31
CA PHE A 420 -51.46 -11.88 -8.54
C PHE A 420 -50.67 -13.18 -8.44
N ALA A 421 -50.50 -13.88 -9.56
CA ALA A 421 -49.66 -15.07 -9.63
C ALA A 421 -48.79 -15.04 -10.88
N ALA A 422 -47.49 -15.28 -10.72
CA ALA A 422 -46.52 -15.28 -11.79
C ALA A 422 -45.76 -16.61 -11.83
N GLN A 423 -45.68 -17.23 -13.00
CA GLN A 423 -44.90 -18.44 -13.24
C GLN A 423 -43.81 -18.17 -14.27
N TYR A 424 -42.59 -18.57 -13.94
CA TYR A 424 -41.45 -18.53 -14.84
C TYR A 424 -40.91 -19.94 -15.05
N VAL A 425 -40.79 -20.34 -16.32
CA VAL A 425 -40.26 -21.65 -16.73
C VAL A 425 -38.96 -21.43 -17.51
N SER A 426 -37.89 -22.03 -17.00
CA SER A 426 -36.57 -22.10 -17.63
C SER A 426 -36.03 -23.53 -17.50
N THR A 427 -34.78 -23.72 -17.06
CA THR A 427 -34.30 -25.02 -16.56
C THR A 427 -35.03 -25.45 -15.29
N THR A 428 -35.53 -24.49 -14.51
CA THR A 428 -36.38 -24.71 -13.34
C THR A 428 -37.69 -23.96 -13.53
N THR A 429 -38.74 -24.41 -12.83
CA THR A 429 -40.02 -23.70 -12.77
C THR A 429 -40.17 -23.07 -11.40
N ALA A 430 -40.58 -21.80 -11.37
CA ALA A 430 -40.90 -21.10 -10.14
C ALA A 430 -42.23 -20.36 -10.31
N THR A 431 -43.14 -20.56 -9.36
CA THR A 431 -44.43 -19.87 -9.28
C THR A 431 -44.44 -19.02 -8.02
N VAL A 432 -44.73 -17.73 -8.14
CA VAL A 432 -44.90 -16.80 -7.02
C VAL A 432 -46.34 -16.29 -7.02
N GLU A 433 -47.01 -16.40 -5.88
CA GLU A 433 -48.35 -15.87 -5.65
C GLU A 433 -48.28 -14.77 -4.59
N TRP A 434 -48.96 -13.64 -4.84
CA TRP A 434 -49.18 -12.56 -3.90
C TRP A 434 -50.66 -12.39 -3.66
N THR A 435 -51.08 -12.46 -2.40
CA THR A 435 -52.49 -12.39 -2.01
C THR A 435 -52.69 -11.34 -0.94
N LEU A 436 -53.73 -10.51 -1.08
CA LEU A 436 -54.08 -9.47 -0.12
C LEU A 436 -54.69 -10.11 1.14
N GLY A 437 -54.02 -9.89 2.27
CA GLY A 437 -54.46 -10.32 3.60
C GLY A 437 -55.57 -9.42 4.16
N SER A 438 -56.27 -9.93 5.17
CA SER A 438 -57.39 -9.23 5.81
C SER A 438 -56.97 -7.98 6.60
N GLN A 439 -55.68 -7.82 6.91
CA GLN A 439 -55.12 -6.64 7.57
C GLN A 439 -54.49 -5.64 6.58
N GLY A 440 -54.62 -5.89 5.28
CA GLY A 440 -53.99 -5.09 4.22
C GLY A 440 -52.51 -5.43 3.99
N ASP A 441 -52.01 -6.50 4.61
CA ASP A 441 -50.70 -7.09 4.37
C ASP A 441 -50.69 -7.95 3.09
N ILE A 442 -49.52 -8.16 2.49
CA ILE A 442 -49.37 -9.01 1.30
C ILE A 442 -48.78 -10.35 1.73
N GLN A 443 -49.53 -11.43 1.53
CA GLN A 443 -49.07 -12.80 1.73
C GLN A 443 -48.39 -13.32 0.48
N VAL A 444 -47.23 -13.97 0.62
CA VAL A 444 -46.42 -14.46 -0.50
C VAL A 444 -46.23 -15.96 -0.41
N LEU A 445 -46.55 -16.67 -1.48
CA LEU A 445 -46.25 -18.08 -1.67
C LEU A 445 -45.22 -18.24 -2.79
N LEU A 446 -44.25 -19.13 -2.59
CA LEU A 446 -43.33 -19.59 -3.62
C LEU A 446 -43.52 -21.09 -3.78
N ASN A 447 -43.95 -21.55 -4.96
CA ASN A 447 -44.28 -22.95 -5.25
C ASN A 447 -45.22 -23.55 -4.19
N ASP A 448 -46.33 -22.86 -3.91
CA ASP A 448 -47.36 -23.23 -2.93
C ASP A 448 -46.91 -23.28 -1.45
N GLU A 449 -45.69 -22.81 -1.15
CA GLU A 449 -45.16 -22.72 0.22
C GLU A 449 -45.03 -21.28 0.69
N THR A 450 -45.42 -21.02 1.94
CA THR A 450 -45.23 -19.70 2.57
C THR A 450 -43.76 -19.46 2.88
N ILE A 451 -43.23 -18.32 2.43
CA ILE A 451 -41.84 -17.93 2.67
C ILE A 451 -41.71 -16.98 3.86
N TRP A 452 -40.51 -16.94 4.42
CA TRP A 452 -40.15 -16.02 5.50
C TRP A 452 -38.93 -15.19 5.06
N PHE A 453 -39.10 -13.88 4.96
CA PHE A 453 -38.01 -12.98 4.60
C PHE A 453 -36.97 -12.89 5.72
N SER A 454 -35.72 -12.66 5.31
CA SER A 454 -34.60 -12.39 6.22
C SER A 454 -33.98 -11.04 5.89
N TYR A 455 -33.74 -10.22 6.92
CA TYR A 455 -33.17 -8.88 6.74
C TYR A 455 -31.70 -8.94 6.27
N SER A 456 -31.39 -8.28 5.15
CA SER A 456 -30.03 -8.11 4.64
C SER A 456 -29.45 -6.76 5.05
N GLN A 457 -28.36 -6.76 5.83
CA GLN A 457 -27.71 -5.52 6.28
C GLN A 457 -27.03 -4.74 5.13
N ASP A 458 -26.53 -5.44 4.12
CA ASP A 458 -25.83 -4.84 2.99
C ASP A 458 -26.80 -4.13 2.04
N LEU A 459 -27.91 -4.79 1.72
CA LEU A 459 -28.92 -4.25 0.80
C LEU A 459 -29.97 -3.40 1.52
N GLY A 460 -30.07 -3.52 2.85
CA GLY A 460 -30.97 -2.74 3.68
C GLY A 460 -32.45 -3.09 3.49
N ALA A 461 -32.77 -4.31 3.04
CA ALA A 461 -34.11 -4.80 2.76
C ALA A 461 -34.30 -6.24 3.23
N ASP A 462 -35.57 -6.65 3.38
CA ASP A 462 -35.97 -8.02 3.69
C ASP A 462 -35.95 -8.88 2.42
N MET A 463 -35.29 -10.03 2.46
CA MET A 463 -35.00 -10.81 1.25
C MET A 463 -35.21 -12.30 1.43
N TYR A 464 -35.56 -12.97 0.35
CA TYR A 464 -35.60 -14.42 0.24
C TYR A 464 -35.00 -14.86 -1.09
N TYR A 465 -34.02 -15.76 -1.04
CA TYR A 465 -33.31 -16.24 -2.23
C TYR A 465 -33.67 -17.71 -2.50
N SER A 466 -34.12 -17.97 -3.72
CA SER A 466 -34.32 -19.31 -4.26
C SER A 466 -33.63 -19.42 -5.62
N PRO A 467 -33.13 -20.61 -6.04
CA PRO A 467 -32.56 -20.77 -7.37
C PRO A 467 -33.52 -20.26 -8.48
N GLY A 468 -33.09 -19.21 -9.20
CA GLY A 468 -33.85 -18.60 -10.28
C GLY A 468 -34.86 -17.53 -9.86
N VAL A 469 -35.10 -17.29 -8.57
CA VAL A 469 -36.01 -16.22 -8.09
C VAL A 469 -35.43 -15.52 -6.87
N LEU A 470 -35.35 -14.19 -6.96
CA LEU A 470 -35.06 -13.32 -5.83
C LEU A 470 -36.33 -12.57 -5.42
N LEU A 471 -36.71 -12.69 -4.15
CA LEU A 471 -37.83 -11.94 -3.56
C LEU A 471 -37.29 -10.88 -2.62
N VAL A 472 -37.77 -9.65 -2.80
CA VAL A 472 -37.37 -8.48 -2.01
C VAL A 472 -38.62 -7.83 -1.45
N ASN A 473 -38.62 -7.56 -0.16
CA ASN A 473 -39.67 -6.84 0.55
C ASN A 473 -39.10 -5.51 1.06
N ASP A 474 -39.57 -4.41 0.47
CA ASP A 474 -39.21 -3.04 0.82
C ASP A 474 -40.47 -2.15 0.97
N SER A 475 -40.57 -1.08 0.19
CA SER A 475 -41.82 -0.35 -0.11
C SER A 475 -42.86 -1.18 -0.88
N SER A 476 -42.42 -2.25 -1.56
CA SER A 476 -43.25 -3.20 -2.30
C SER A 476 -42.60 -4.59 -2.23
N ILE A 477 -43.36 -5.63 -2.59
CA ILE A 477 -42.82 -6.99 -2.70
C ILE A 477 -42.50 -7.26 -4.17
N THR A 478 -41.21 -7.32 -4.49
CA THR A 478 -40.71 -7.56 -5.86
C THR A 478 -40.19 -8.99 -6.01
N ALA A 479 -40.69 -9.75 -6.98
CA ALA A 479 -40.03 -10.95 -7.50
C ALA A 479 -39.18 -10.60 -8.72
N ILE A 480 -37.96 -11.11 -8.75
CA ILE A 480 -37.03 -10.99 -9.87
C ILE A 480 -36.70 -12.41 -10.34
N PHE A 481 -37.21 -12.76 -11.52
CA PHE A 481 -37.04 -14.08 -12.15
C PHE A 481 -35.84 -14.07 -13.07
N ASP A 482 -34.91 -15.00 -12.82
CA ASP A 482 -33.63 -15.16 -13.52
C ASP A 482 -33.03 -13.78 -13.81
N GLY A 483 -32.94 -12.92 -12.78
CA GLY A 483 -32.40 -11.55 -12.82
C GLY A 483 -32.88 -10.59 -13.94
N ALA A 484 -33.93 -10.91 -14.68
CA ALA A 484 -34.32 -10.20 -15.89
C ALA A 484 -35.75 -9.67 -15.87
N ILE A 485 -36.70 -10.53 -15.48
CA ILE A 485 -38.12 -10.17 -15.37
C ILE A 485 -38.39 -9.77 -13.94
N SER A 486 -39.09 -8.66 -13.74
CA SER A 486 -39.51 -8.22 -12.41
C SER A 486 -41.02 -8.06 -12.33
N VAL A 487 -41.60 -8.49 -11.21
CA VAL A 487 -43.00 -8.21 -10.84
C VAL A 487 -42.98 -7.59 -9.46
N SER A 488 -43.48 -6.36 -9.34
CA SER A 488 -43.52 -5.60 -8.09
C SER A 488 -44.96 -5.36 -7.68
N ILE A 489 -45.32 -5.82 -6.47
CA ILE A 489 -46.67 -5.71 -5.93
C ILE A 489 -46.68 -4.79 -4.72
N SER A 490 -47.60 -3.83 -4.68
CA SER A 490 -47.85 -2.99 -3.51
C SER A 490 -49.34 -2.96 -3.16
N ALA A 491 -49.64 -2.67 -1.89
CA ALA A 491 -50.99 -2.56 -1.39
C ALA A 491 -51.25 -1.13 -0.92
N VAL A 492 -52.29 -0.48 -1.45
CA VAL A 492 -52.70 0.88 -1.08
C VAL A 492 -54.22 0.88 -0.95
N SER A 493 -54.79 1.45 0.12
CA SER A 493 -56.24 1.56 0.31
C SER A 493 -57.04 0.26 0.10
N GLY A 494 -56.46 -0.91 0.45
CA GLY A 494 -57.13 -2.21 0.31
C GLY A 494 -57.19 -2.77 -1.11
N ILE A 495 -56.39 -2.23 -2.03
CA ILE A 495 -56.23 -2.76 -3.39
C ILE A 495 -54.77 -3.13 -3.66
N LEU A 496 -54.54 -4.18 -4.46
CA LEU A 496 -53.22 -4.48 -4.97
C LEU A 496 -52.95 -3.71 -6.26
N SER A 497 -51.71 -3.23 -6.39
CA SER A 497 -51.17 -2.70 -7.64
C SER A 497 -49.97 -3.54 -8.06
N MET A 498 -49.81 -3.71 -9.36
CA MET A 498 -48.76 -4.50 -9.97
C MET A 498 -48.03 -3.66 -11.03
N VAL A 499 -46.71 -3.72 -10.98
CA VAL A 499 -45.83 -3.26 -12.05
C VAL A 499 -44.99 -4.46 -12.49
N CYS A 500 -45.12 -4.87 -13.75
CA CYS A 500 -44.30 -5.90 -14.35
C CYS A 500 -43.33 -5.25 -15.32
N SER A 501 -42.11 -5.76 -15.43
CA SER A 501 -41.15 -5.27 -16.41
C SER A 501 -40.42 -6.42 -17.09
N LEU A 502 -40.37 -6.37 -18.42
CA LEU A 502 -39.81 -7.41 -19.25
C LEU A 502 -38.54 -6.92 -19.99
N PRO A 503 -37.58 -7.82 -20.22
CA PRO A 503 -36.46 -7.57 -21.11
C PRO A 503 -36.90 -7.65 -22.58
N ASP A 504 -36.22 -6.88 -23.44
CA ASP A 504 -36.48 -6.75 -24.90
C ASP A 504 -36.53 -8.08 -25.67
N ARG A 505 -35.95 -9.16 -25.14
CA ARG A 505 -36.02 -10.49 -25.76
C ARG A 505 -37.44 -11.08 -25.91
N TYR A 506 -38.42 -10.59 -25.15
CA TYR A 506 -39.82 -11.01 -25.29
C TYR A 506 -40.63 -10.14 -26.26
N ARG A 507 -39.99 -9.14 -26.89
CA ARG A 507 -40.60 -8.31 -27.93
C ARG A 507 -41.20 -9.17 -29.04
N ASN A 508 -42.36 -8.77 -29.53
CA ASN A 508 -43.19 -9.46 -30.52
C ASN A 508 -43.68 -10.87 -30.09
N SER A 509 -43.51 -11.25 -28.82
CA SER A 509 -43.83 -12.58 -28.31
C SER A 509 -44.67 -12.52 -27.02
N THR A 510 -45.47 -11.45 -26.87
CA THR A 510 -46.39 -11.27 -25.75
C THR A 510 -47.85 -11.34 -26.18
N LYS A 511 -48.72 -11.80 -25.28
CA LYS A 511 -50.19 -11.76 -25.42
C LYS A 511 -50.84 -11.59 -24.05
N GLY A 512 -52.09 -11.17 -24.00
CA GLY A 512 -52.86 -11.02 -22.75
C GLY A 512 -53.40 -9.60 -22.59
N LEU A 513 -53.94 -9.29 -21.41
CA LEU A 513 -54.45 -7.95 -21.12
C LEU A 513 -53.36 -6.86 -21.12
N LEU A 514 -52.08 -7.22 -21.00
CA LEU A 514 -50.95 -6.29 -21.15
C LEU A 514 -50.50 -6.07 -22.61
N GLY A 515 -51.21 -6.64 -23.57
CA GLY A 515 -51.04 -6.31 -25.00
C GLY A 515 -49.98 -7.13 -25.75
N VAL A 516 -49.85 -6.82 -27.04
CA VAL A 516 -48.84 -7.38 -27.94
C VAL A 516 -47.70 -6.38 -27.99
N TRP A 517 -46.52 -6.77 -27.53
CA TRP A 517 -45.44 -5.82 -27.33
C TRP A 517 -44.59 -5.69 -28.59
N ASP A 518 -44.95 -4.74 -29.45
CA ASP A 518 -44.28 -4.51 -30.73
C ASP A 518 -44.04 -3.02 -31.06
N HIS A 519 -44.32 -2.12 -30.11
CA HIS A 519 -44.29 -0.64 -30.23
C HIS A 519 -45.48 -0.04 -31.00
N ASP A 520 -46.55 -0.79 -31.24
CA ASP A 520 -47.80 -0.29 -31.78
C ASP A 520 -48.98 -0.50 -30.81
N PRO A 521 -49.45 0.54 -30.09
CA PRO A 521 -50.59 0.39 -29.21
C PRO A 521 -51.91 0.05 -29.94
N ALA A 522 -51.96 0.14 -31.28
CA ALA A 522 -53.20 -0.05 -32.04
C ALA A 522 -53.71 -1.50 -32.09
N ASP A 523 -52.85 -2.49 -31.87
CA ASP A 523 -53.19 -3.91 -31.94
C ASP A 523 -53.24 -4.61 -30.55
N ASP A 524 -52.94 -3.86 -29.49
CA ASP A 524 -52.88 -4.32 -28.10
C ASP A 524 -54.16 -5.02 -27.60
N PHE A 525 -55.32 -4.68 -28.16
CA PHE A 525 -56.59 -5.36 -27.89
C PHE A 525 -56.78 -6.62 -28.73
N GLN A 526 -55.74 -7.45 -28.83
CA GLN A 526 -55.78 -8.75 -29.48
C GLN A 526 -56.36 -9.82 -28.54
N MET A 527 -57.43 -10.49 -28.99
CA MET A 527 -58.04 -11.62 -28.30
C MET A 527 -57.21 -12.91 -28.47
N PRO A 528 -57.42 -13.95 -27.63
CA PRO A 528 -56.68 -15.23 -27.74
C PRO A 528 -56.78 -15.92 -29.11
N ASN A 529 -57.86 -15.67 -29.86
CA ASN A 529 -58.09 -16.21 -31.20
C ASN A 529 -57.31 -15.46 -32.31
N GLY A 530 -56.59 -14.38 -31.98
CA GLY A 530 -55.80 -13.55 -32.90
C GLY A 530 -56.57 -12.41 -33.56
N THR A 531 -57.86 -12.21 -33.26
CA THR A 531 -58.62 -11.03 -33.74
C THR A 531 -58.45 -9.87 -32.77
N SER A 532 -58.41 -8.63 -33.26
CA SER A 532 -58.28 -7.43 -32.41
C SER A 532 -59.50 -6.52 -32.49
N VAL A 533 -59.77 -5.78 -31.41
CA VAL A 533 -60.78 -4.71 -31.34
C VAL A 533 -60.08 -3.35 -31.48
N PRO A 534 -60.65 -2.35 -32.16
CA PRO A 534 -60.04 -1.02 -32.26
C PRO A 534 -59.83 -0.36 -30.89
N VAL A 535 -58.71 0.36 -30.71
CA VAL A 535 -58.41 1.08 -29.44
C VAL A 535 -59.40 2.18 -29.07
N ASN A 536 -60.21 2.65 -30.02
CA ASN A 536 -61.24 3.67 -29.83
C ASN A 536 -62.65 3.08 -29.63
N SER A 537 -62.74 1.78 -29.36
CA SER A 537 -63.99 1.08 -29.03
C SER A 537 -64.64 1.57 -27.73
N SER A 538 -65.92 1.25 -27.55
CA SER A 538 -66.66 1.62 -26.34
C SER A 538 -66.18 0.85 -25.11
N GLU A 539 -66.49 1.35 -23.91
CA GLU A 539 -66.10 0.68 -22.66
C GLU A 539 -66.71 -0.74 -22.56
N GLU A 540 -67.91 -0.94 -23.11
CA GLU A 540 -68.58 -2.24 -23.19
C GLU A 540 -67.87 -3.22 -24.14
N GLU A 541 -67.36 -2.72 -25.27
CA GLU A 541 -66.60 -3.51 -26.24
C GLU A 541 -65.23 -3.92 -25.66
N ILE A 542 -64.55 -2.98 -24.98
CA ILE A 542 -63.28 -3.24 -24.28
C ILE A 542 -63.49 -4.22 -23.12
N TYR A 543 -64.60 -4.10 -22.39
CA TYR A 543 -64.99 -5.07 -21.37
C TYR A 543 -65.21 -6.47 -21.94
N SER A 544 -65.91 -6.56 -23.08
CA SER A 544 -66.13 -7.82 -23.79
C SER A 544 -64.80 -8.44 -24.28
N TYR A 545 -63.87 -7.60 -24.75
CA TYR A 545 -62.49 -8.01 -25.07
C TYR A 545 -61.81 -8.61 -23.83
N GLY A 546 -61.84 -7.92 -22.69
CA GLY A 546 -61.12 -8.36 -21.50
C GLY A 546 -61.65 -9.70 -20.95
N LEU A 547 -62.96 -9.96 -21.07
CA LEU A 547 -63.56 -11.25 -20.70
C LEU A 547 -63.02 -12.43 -21.53
N THR A 548 -62.50 -12.20 -22.73
CA THR A 548 -61.89 -13.27 -23.54
C THR A 548 -60.61 -13.83 -22.92
N TRP A 549 -59.99 -13.10 -22.00
CA TRP A 549 -58.76 -13.48 -21.28
C TRP A 549 -59.02 -14.13 -19.91
N THR A 550 -60.24 -14.61 -19.66
CA THR A 550 -60.57 -15.37 -18.44
C THR A 550 -59.72 -16.64 -18.34
N VAL A 551 -59.17 -16.91 -17.15
CA VAL A 551 -58.36 -18.11 -16.89
C VAL A 551 -59.28 -19.35 -16.90
N GLY A 552 -58.94 -20.32 -17.76
CA GLY A 552 -59.60 -21.63 -17.82
C GLY A 552 -58.97 -22.65 -16.85
N ASP A 553 -58.68 -23.86 -17.33
CA ASP A 553 -58.16 -24.98 -16.51
C ASP A 553 -56.70 -24.80 -16.01
N HIS A 554 -56.02 -23.72 -16.39
CA HIS A 554 -54.59 -23.49 -16.13
C HIS A 554 -54.36 -22.32 -15.17
N SER A 555 -55.03 -22.36 -14.01
CA SER A 555 -54.83 -21.36 -12.94
C SER A 555 -53.48 -21.54 -12.23
N LEU A 556 -52.79 -20.44 -11.98
CA LEU A 556 -51.56 -20.39 -11.19
C LEU A 556 -51.81 -20.20 -9.69
N PHE A 557 -53.05 -19.90 -9.30
CA PHE A 557 -53.39 -19.66 -7.89
C PHE A 557 -53.56 -20.98 -7.14
N ALA A 558 -52.98 -21.07 -5.93
CA ALA A 558 -53.07 -22.24 -5.08
C ALA A 558 -54.52 -22.64 -4.75
N GLN A 559 -55.42 -21.66 -4.72
CA GLN A 559 -56.87 -21.86 -4.58
C GLN A 559 -57.60 -21.29 -5.80
N PRO A 560 -58.06 -22.12 -6.76
CA PRO A 560 -58.82 -21.65 -7.92
C PRO A 560 -60.23 -21.19 -7.53
N LEU A 561 -60.75 -20.18 -8.25
CA LEU A 561 -62.13 -19.71 -8.05
C LEU A 561 -63.15 -20.77 -8.51
N PRO A 562 -64.31 -20.89 -7.84
CA PRO A 562 -65.40 -21.73 -8.31
C PRO A 562 -65.95 -21.22 -9.65
N SER A 563 -66.25 -22.13 -10.57
CA SER A 563 -66.65 -21.87 -11.96
C SER A 563 -68.00 -21.12 -12.15
N SER A 564 -68.63 -20.63 -11.08
CA SER A 564 -69.97 -20.04 -11.07
C SER A 564 -70.01 -18.50 -11.01
N LEU A 565 -68.90 -17.81 -11.25
CA LEU A 565 -68.84 -16.34 -11.31
C LEU A 565 -69.21 -15.82 -12.72
N THR A 566 -70.41 -16.14 -13.22
CA THR A 566 -70.74 -15.88 -14.63
C THR A 566 -71.63 -14.66 -14.90
N ASN A 567 -72.12 -13.95 -13.88
CA ASN A 567 -73.03 -12.81 -14.08
C ASN A 567 -72.56 -11.59 -13.28
N PHE A 568 -71.54 -10.88 -13.80
CA PHE A 568 -71.16 -9.56 -13.33
C PHE A 568 -71.12 -8.61 -14.52
N THR A 569 -71.58 -7.38 -14.35
CA THR A 569 -71.46 -6.31 -15.35
C THR A 569 -71.16 -5.03 -14.58
N PRO A 570 -70.05 -4.35 -14.87
CA PRO A 570 -69.68 -3.13 -14.16
C PRO A 570 -70.53 -1.94 -14.63
N VAL A 571 -70.51 -0.86 -13.85
CA VAL A 571 -71.05 0.44 -14.30
C VAL A 571 -69.94 1.20 -15.02
N PHE A 572 -70.15 1.55 -16.28
CA PHE A 572 -69.14 2.21 -17.12
C PHE A 572 -69.02 3.72 -16.82
N LEU A 573 -67.87 4.33 -17.08
CA LEU A 573 -67.63 5.75 -16.74
C LEU A 573 -68.60 6.67 -17.49
N SER A 574 -68.88 6.32 -18.74
CA SER A 574 -69.88 6.99 -19.59
C SER A 574 -71.29 6.97 -18.98
N GLN A 575 -71.66 5.89 -18.28
CA GLN A 575 -72.93 5.78 -17.56
C GLN A 575 -72.93 6.67 -16.31
N LEU A 576 -71.87 6.58 -15.49
CA LEU A 576 -71.69 7.41 -14.28
C LEU A 576 -71.74 8.91 -14.59
N GLN A 577 -71.16 9.32 -15.72
CA GLN A 577 -71.20 10.70 -16.19
C GLN A 577 -72.64 11.16 -16.53
N GLN A 578 -73.45 10.28 -17.15
CA GLN A 578 -74.83 10.58 -17.54
C GLN A 578 -75.80 10.56 -16.36
N GLU A 579 -75.56 9.70 -15.37
CA GLU A 579 -76.42 9.56 -14.19
C GLU A 579 -76.38 10.79 -13.28
N ASN A 580 -75.20 11.37 -13.04
CA ASN A 580 -75.04 12.53 -12.16
C ASN A 580 -73.88 13.45 -12.58
N GLU A 581 -74.16 14.32 -13.54
CA GLU A 581 -73.18 15.28 -14.08
C GLU A 581 -72.58 16.19 -12.98
N SER A 582 -73.37 16.57 -11.97
CA SER A 582 -72.89 17.43 -10.88
C SER A 582 -71.85 16.73 -10.00
N LEU A 583 -72.06 15.45 -9.71
CA LEU A 583 -71.13 14.61 -8.95
C LEU A 583 -69.88 14.32 -9.77
N TYR A 584 -70.03 14.08 -11.07
CA TYR A 584 -68.90 13.89 -12.00
C TYR A 584 -68.00 15.12 -12.07
N GLN A 585 -68.57 16.33 -12.15
CA GLN A 585 -67.80 17.57 -12.13
C GLN A 585 -67.07 17.79 -10.79
N LEU A 586 -67.70 17.43 -9.67
CA LEU A 586 -67.06 17.47 -8.35
C LEU A 586 -65.88 16.49 -8.27
N ALA A 587 -66.07 15.25 -8.72
CA ALA A 587 -65.00 14.25 -8.80
C ALA A 587 -63.87 14.71 -9.72
N THR A 588 -64.18 15.33 -10.87
CA THR A 588 -63.18 15.88 -11.80
C THR A 588 -62.30 16.95 -11.14
N LEU A 589 -62.89 17.82 -10.31
CA LEU A 589 -62.16 18.82 -9.53
C LEU A 589 -61.27 18.18 -8.46
N GLN A 590 -61.78 17.21 -7.71
CA GLN A 590 -61.03 16.51 -6.65
C GLN A 590 -59.87 15.69 -7.22
N CYS A 591 -60.11 14.98 -8.32
CA CYS A 591 -59.17 14.14 -9.03
C CYS A 591 -58.28 14.90 -10.01
N ARG A 592 -58.38 16.23 -10.09
CA ARG A 592 -57.59 17.06 -11.03
C ARG A 592 -57.64 16.57 -12.48
N GLY A 593 -58.77 16.00 -12.89
CA GLY A 593 -58.98 15.44 -14.22
C GLY A 593 -58.38 14.06 -14.51
N SER A 594 -57.83 13.33 -13.53
CA SER A 594 -57.42 11.92 -13.72
C SER A 594 -58.65 11.04 -13.92
N ARG A 595 -58.70 10.32 -15.05
CA ARG A 595 -59.83 9.45 -15.40
C ARG A 595 -59.98 8.28 -14.44
N GLU A 596 -58.85 7.70 -14.04
CA GLU A 596 -58.72 6.61 -13.09
C GLU A 596 -59.36 6.99 -11.74
N CYS A 597 -58.92 8.11 -11.17
CA CYS A 597 -59.47 8.61 -9.91
C CYS A 597 -60.96 8.94 -9.99
N ILE A 598 -61.41 9.57 -11.09
CA ILE A 598 -62.82 9.94 -11.27
C ILE A 598 -63.68 8.68 -11.30
N TYR A 599 -63.25 7.66 -12.05
CA TYR A 599 -63.98 6.41 -12.16
C TYR A 599 -64.06 5.70 -10.81
N ASP A 600 -62.94 5.45 -10.14
CA ASP A 600 -62.91 4.77 -8.83
C ASP A 600 -63.73 5.50 -7.76
N ALA A 601 -63.63 6.83 -7.70
CA ALA A 601 -64.35 7.62 -6.70
C ALA A 601 -65.88 7.54 -6.91
N LEU A 602 -66.33 7.50 -8.17
CA LEU A 602 -67.74 7.42 -8.51
C LEU A 602 -68.28 5.98 -8.45
N SER A 603 -67.51 5.01 -8.92
CA SER A 603 -67.89 3.59 -8.99
C SER A 603 -68.01 2.98 -7.59
N THR A 604 -67.12 3.36 -6.68
CA THR A 604 -67.08 2.84 -5.30
C THR A 604 -67.72 3.77 -4.26
N GLY A 605 -67.87 5.05 -4.58
CA GLY A 605 -68.27 6.08 -3.62
C GLY A 605 -67.16 6.48 -2.63
N ASP A 606 -65.92 6.04 -2.84
CA ASP A 606 -64.77 6.31 -1.98
C ASP A 606 -63.74 7.22 -2.69
N VAL A 607 -63.73 8.50 -2.30
CA VAL A 607 -62.78 9.50 -2.83
C VAL A 607 -61.34 9.20 -2.40
N VAL A 608 -61.11 8.56 -1.25
CA VAL A 608 -59.76 8.20 -0.79
C VAL A 608 -59.17 7.11 -1.68
N LEU A 609 -60.00 6.15 -2.10
CA LEU A 609 -59.60 5.13 -3.06
C LEU A 609 -59.25 5.76 -4.42
N GLY A 610 -60.09 6.65 -4.95
CA GLY A 610 -59.79 7.35 -6.22
C GLY A 610 -58.51 8.18 -6.17
N LEU A 611 -58.27 8.90 -5.08
CA LEU A 611 -57.02 9.66 -4.91
C LEU A 611 -55.78 8.74 -4.83
N ALA A 612 -55.93 7.54 -4.27
CA ALA A 612 -54.87 6.54 -4.26
C ALA A 612 -54.54 6.04 -5.68
N THR A 613 -55.54 5.80 -6.53
CA THR A 613 -55.31 5.38 -7.92
C THR A 613 -54.72 6.48 -8.79
N GLN A 614 -55.08 7.75 -8.58
CA GLN A 614 -54.35 8.88 -9.16
C GLN A 614 -52.86 8.84 -8.77
N SER A 615 -52.55 8.58 -7.50
CA SER A 615 -51.16 8.53 -7.04
C SER A 615 -50.38 7.39 -7.69
N LEU A 616 -51.00 6.22 -7.86
CA LEU A 616 -50.40 5.06 -8.54
C LEU A 616 -50.14 5.36 -10.03
N ALA A 617 -51.11 5.97 -10.72
CA ALA A 617 -50.96 6.37 -12.12
C ALA A 617 -49.83 7.40 -12.30
N ALA A 618 -49.76 8.41 -11.43
CA ALA A 618 -48.71 9.43 -11.45
C ALA A 618 -47.32 8.84 -11.18
N ASP A 619 -47.19 7.94 -10.19
CA ASP A 619 -45.94 7.25 -9.87
C ASP A 619 -45.44 6.40 -11.05
N PHE A 620 -46.34 5.64 -11.71
CA PHE A 620 -46.00 4.85 -12.89
C PHE A 620 -45.49 5.72 -14.05
N GLN A 621 -46.17 6.84 -14.35
CA GLN A 621 -45.73 7.76 -15.40
C GLN A 621 -44.38 8.39 -15.07
N GLN A 622 -44.15 8.79 -13.81
CA GLN A 622 -42.88 9.33 -13.37
C GLN A 622 -41.74 8.30 -13.53
N LYS A 623 -41.98 7.04 -13.14
CA LYS A 623 -41.02 5.94 -13.32
C LYS A 623 -40.64 5.74 -14.78
N LYS A 624 -41.62 5.74 -15.69
CA LYS A 624 -41.39 5.62 -17.14
C LYS A 624 -40.54 6.77 -17.68
N VAL A 625 -40.77 8.01 -17.23
CA VAL A 625 -39.98 9.17 -17.66
C VAL A 625 -38.53 9.06 -17.19
N VAL A 626 -38.30 8.69 -15.93
CA VAL A 626 -36.94 8.61 -15.36
C VAL A 626 -36.15 7.45 -15.98
N LEU A 627 -36.75 6.27 -16.14
CA LEU A 627 -36.09 5.11 -16.76
C LEU A 627 -35.64 5.39 -18.20
N ASN A 628 -36.42 6.16 -18.95
CA ASN A 628 -36.12 6.54 -20.33
C ASN A 628 -35.26 7.82 -20.47
N ALA A 629 -34.81 8.42 -19.37
CA ALA A 629 -33.95 9.60 -19.39
C ALA A 629 -32.47 9.20 -19.41
N PHE A 630 -31.82 9.41 -20.55
CA PHE A 630 -30.40 9.09 -20.72
C PHE A 630 -29.50 10.33 -20.66
N PRO A 631 -28.33 10.26 -20.01
CA PRO A 631 -27.30 11.29 -20.11
C PRO A 631 -26.65 11.28 -21.52
N PRO A 632 -25.92 12.36 -21.89
CA PRO A 632 -25.14 12.36 -23.13
C PRO A 632 -24.03 11.29 -23.09
N VAL A 633 -23.54 10.86 -24.26
CA VAL A 633 -22.42 9.91 -24.37
C VAL A 633 -21.14 10.66 -24.70
N ILE A 634 -20.06 10.43 -23.94
CA ILE A 634 -18.74 11.02 -24.19
C ILE A 634 -17.88 10.03 -24.99
N ILE A 635 -17.33 10.47 -26.11
CA ILE A 635 -16.48 9.68 -27.00
C ILE A 635 -15.09 10.33 -27.07
N GLY A 636 -14.05 9.55 -26.76
CA GLY A 636 -12.64 9.93 -26.89
C GLY A 636 -11.70 9.02 -26.09
N ASP A 637 -10.40 9.23 -26.24
CA ASP A 637 -9.38 8.43 -25.55
C ASP A 637 -9.38 8.71 -24.04
N THR A 638 -9.34 7.66 -23.23
CA THR A 638 -9.31 7.80 -21.76
C THR A 638 -7.91 8.01 -21.20
N SER A 639 -6.87 7.78 -22.00
CA SER A 639 -5.47 7.91 -21.61
C SER A 639 -4.81 9.09 -22.30
N LEU A 640 -4.13 9.94 -21.54
CA LEU A 640 -3.33 11.04 -22.05
C LEU A 640 -1.89 10.87 -21.60
N THR A 641 -0.96 10.99 -22.54
CA THR A 641 0.47 10.88 -22.29
C THR A 641 1.14 12.18 -22.71
N ALA A 642 2.03 12.72 -21.86
CA ALA A 642 2.77 13.94 -22.13
C ALA A 642 4.21 13.86 -21.60
N PHE A 643 5.14 14.52 -22.28
CA PHE A 643 6.45 14.86 -21.73
C PHE A 643 6.36 16.11 -20.84
N ARG A 644 7.29 16.26 -19.89
CA ARG A 644 7.34 17.42 -19.00
C ARG A 644 7.36 18.73 -19.79
N ALA A 645 6.49 19.67 -19.41
CA ALA A 645 6.27 20.95 -20.08
C ALA A 645 5.84 20.86 -21.55
N GLU A 646 5.47 19.68 -22.04
CA GLU A 646 4.85 19.49 -23.35
C GLU A 646 3.34 19.72 -23.23
N ARG A 647 2.82 20.57 -24.12
CA ARG A 647 1.39 20.86 -24.18
C ARG A 647 0.68 19.86 -25.09
N VAL A 648 -0.13 18.99 -24.51
CA VAL A 648 -0.94 17.99 -25.22
C VAL A 648 -2.37 18.49 -25.38
N ARG A 649 -2.92 18.38 -26.59
CA ARG A 649 -4.31 18.70 -26.90
C ARG A 649 -5.05 17.45 -27.37
N ARG A 650 -6.26 17.24 -26.85
CA ARG A 650 -7.20 16.19 -27.27
C ARG A 650 -8.59 16.78 -27.47
N GLN A 651 -9.31 16.23 -28.43
CA GLN A 651 -10.67 16.66 -28.76
C GLN A 651 -11.64 15.51 -28.44
N TYR A 652 -12.61 15.80 -27.59
CA TYR A 652 -13.67 14.86 -27.21
C TYR A 652 -14.97 15.27 -27.89
N ARG A 653 -15.86 14.30 -28.07
CA ARG A 653 -17.19 14.50 -28.65
C ARG A 653 -18.25 14.06 -27.65
N ALA A 654 -19.18 14.94 -27.32
CA ALA A 654 -20.38 14.60 -26.59
C ALA A 654 -21.54 14.39 -27.58
N VAL A 655 -22.27 13.29 -27.45
CA VAL A 655 -23.43 12.93 -28.28
C VAL A 655 -24.68 12.93 -27.42
N GLY A 656 -25.69 13.70 -27.82
CA GLY A 656 -26.94 13.84 -27.10
C GLY A 656 -27.59 15.19 -27.38
N MET A 657 -28.90 15.31 -27.12
CA MET A 657 -29.59 16.59 -27.27
C MET A 657 -29.03 17.64 -26.31
N GLY A 658 -28.58 18.77 -26.87
CA GLY A 658 -28.01 19.88 -26.10
C GLY A 658 -26.72 19.54 -25.36
N ALA A 659 -26.02 18.46 -25.75
CA ALA A 659 -24.83 17.98 -25.04
C ALA A 659 -23.70 19.01 -25.11
N ARG A 660 -23.20 19.40 -23.93
CA ARG A 660 -22.06 20.32 -23.78
C ARG A 660 -21.14 19.89 -22.65
N PHE A 661 -19.85 20.15 -22.77
CA PHE A 661 -18.88 19.81 -21.72
C PHE A 661 -18.91 20.84 -20.58
N VAL A 662 -18.72 20.37 -19.35
CA VAL A 662 -18.53 21.25 -18.20
C VAL A 662 -17.10 21.80 -18.26
N PRO A 663 -16.91 23.12 -18.39
CA PRO A 663 -15.58 23.69 -18.49
C PRO A 663 -14.82 23.54 -17.17
N HIS A 664 -13.52 23.27 -17.27
CA HIS A 664 -12.60 23.18 -16.14
C HIS A 664 -11.34 23.99 -16.48
N LEU A 665 -10.89 24.82 -15.55
CA LEU A 665 -9.72 25.68 -15.73
C LEU A 665 -8.79 25.52 -14.54
N SER A 666 -7.55 25.11 -14.80
CA SER A 666 -6.49 24.98 -13.81
C SER A 666 -5.16 25.41 -14.43
N ALA A 667 -4.08 25.49 -13.63
CA ALA A 667 -2.77 25.91 -14.13
C ALA A 667 -2.22 24.98 -15.23
N ASP A 668 -2.47 23.67 -15.10
CA ASP A 668 -1.89 22.64 -15.96
C ASP A 668 -2.93 21.95 -16.87
N LEU A 669 -4.23 22.06 -16.58
CA LEU A 669 -5.29 21.38 -17.33
C LEU A 669 -6.49 22.32 -17.58
N ASN A 670 -6.86 22.45 -18.86
CA ASN A 670 -8.04 23.20 -19.28
C ASN A 670 -8.95 22.35 -20.16
N ILE A 671 -10.26 22.43 -19.91
CA ILE A 671 -11.33 21.77 -20.65
C ILE A 671 -12.29 22.86 -21.13
N SER A 672 -12.49 22.96 -22.44
CA SER A 672 -13.45 23.89 -23.04
C SER A 672 -14.86 23.28 -23.10
N GLU A 673 -15.88 24.14 -23.21
CA GLU A 673 -17.27 23.71 -23.44
C GLU A 673 -17.44 22.95 -24.76
N SER A 674 -16.57 23.22 -25.74
CA SER A 674 -16.50 22.50 -27.03
C SER A 674 -15.81 21.13 -26.97
N GLY A 675 -15.32 20.70 -25.80
CA GLY A 675 -14.66 19.40 -25.62
C GLY A 675 -13.19 19.36 -26.00
N THR A 676 -12.54 20.52 -26.18
CA THR A 676 -11.07 20.58 -26.28
C THR A 676 -10.48 20.47 -24.86
N LEU A 677 -9.70 19.42 -24.61
CA LEU A 677 -8.87 19.28 -23.42
C LEU A 677 -7.42 19.62 -23.79
N THR A 678 -6.81 20.52 -23.01
CA THR A 678 -5.37 20.82 -23.09
C THR A 678 -4.72 20.57 -21.75
N TRP A 679 -3.66 19.76 -21.75
CA TRP A 679 -2.86 19.42 -20.58
C TRP A 679 -1.40 19.80 -20.82
N GLU A 680 -0.81 20.57 -19.92
CA GLU A 680 0.60 20.98 -19.93
C GLU A 680 1.18 20.80 -18.53
N PRO A 681 1.75 19.63 -18.21
CA PRO A 681 2.27 19.34 -16.87
C PRO A 681 3.59 20.07 -16.62
N ARG A 682 3.56 21.08 -15.73
CA ARG A 682 4.76 21.85 -15.34
C ARG A 682 5.46 21.28 -14.10
N GLU A 683 4.67 20.82 -13.15
CA GLU A 683 5.13 20.24 -11.88
C GLU A 683 4.53 18.86 -11.63
N MET A 684 5.18 18.07 -10.77
CA MET A 684 4.65 16.77 -10.33
C MET A 684 3.65 16.98 -9.19
N SER A 685 2.40 17.27 -9.53
CA SER A 685 1.29 17.39 -8.58
C SER A 685 0.26 16.27 -8.80
N PRO A 686 -0.34 15.69 -7.74
CA PRO A 686 -1.41 14.69 -7.90
C PRO A 686 -2.58 15.29 -8.69
N LEU A 687 -3.01 14.61 -9.75
CA LEU A 687 -4.06 15.08 -10.65
C LEU A 687 -5.12 13.97 -10.78
N THR A 688 -6.37 14.31 -10.45
CA THR A 688 -7.53 13.44 -10.69
C THR A 688 -8.64 14.28 -11.28
N VAL A 689 -9.00 14.00 -12.54
CA VAL A 689 -10.04 14.74 -13.26
C VAL A 689 -10.92 13.77 -14.05
N ASN A 690 -12.23 13.95 -13.89
CA ASN A 690 -13.26 13.28 -14.69
C ASN A 690 -13.79 14.30 -15.71
N LEU A 691 -13.84 13.92 -16.98
CA LEU A 691 -14.45 14.74 -18.02
C LEU A 691 -15.97 14.63 -17.90
N ALA A 692 -16.66 15.75 -17.72
CA ALA A 692 -18.11 15.79 -17.54
C ALA A 692 -18.81 16.44 -18.75
N ALA A 693 -19.92 15.85 -19.19
CA ALA A 693 -20.81 16.41 -20.21
C ALA A 693 -22.26 16.40 -19.72
N VAL A 694 -23.00 17.48 -19.96
CA VAL A 694 -24.38 17.68 -19.51
C VAL A 694 -25.31 17.79 -20.73
N GLY A 695 -26.44 17.09 -20.70
CA GLY A 695 -27.50 17.16 -21.72
C GLY A 695 -28.60 18.18 -21.38
N SER A 696 -29.56 18.36 -22.29
CA SER A 696 -30.71 19.26 -22.09
C SER A 696 -31.67 18.83 -20.97
N ASN A 697 -31.67 17.54 -20.62
CA ASN A 697 -32.42 16.97 -19.49
C ASN A 697 -31.71 17.15 -18.13
N ASN A 698 -30.61 17.91 -18.10
CA ASN A 698 -29.80 18.17 -16.90
C ASN A 698 -29.14 16.90 -16.30
N LEU A 699 -29.09 15.80 -17.05
CA LEU A 699 -28.31 14.62 -16.71
C LEU A 699 -26.88 14.77 -17.23
N SER A 700 -25.91 14.30 -16.44
CA SER A 700 -24.50 14.31 -16.80
C SER A 700 -23.93 12.91 -17.02
N ALA A 701 -22.94 12.83 -17.91
CA ALA A 701 -22.05 11.69 -18.04
C ALA A 701 -20.64 12.07 -17.58
N LEU A 702 -19.95 11.10 -17.01
CA LEU A 702 -18.57 11.21 -16.57
C LEU A 702 -17.69 10.25 -17.35
N LEU A 703 -16.50 10.70 -17.73
CA LEU A 703 -15.44 9.87 -18.29
C LEU A 703 -14.16 10.03 -17.46
N GLN A 704 -13.74 8.96 -16.80
CA GLN A 704 -12.55 8.95 -15.96
C GLN A 704 -11.29 8.98 -16.84
N LEU A 705 -10.47 10.03 -16.68
CA LEU A 705 -9.22 10.19 -17.44
C LEU A 705 -8.00 9.70 -16.67
N ARG A 706 -7.08 9.07 -17.39
CA ARG A 706 -5.78 8.59 -16.89
C ARG A 706 -4.67 9.41 -17.54
N PHE A 707 -3.76 9.93 -16.72
CA PHE A 707 -2.65 10.75 -17.17
C PHE A 707 -1.34 10.00 -16.97
N THR A 708 -0.48 9.99 -17.98
CA THR A 708 0.86 9.42 -17.90
C THR A 708 1.88 10.50 -18.22
N LEU A 709 2.68 10.88 -17.24
CA LEU A 709 3.71 11.90 -17.35
C LEU A 709 5.08 11.25 -17.48
N CYS A 710 5.81 11.68 -18.52
CA CYS A 710 7.23 11.43 -18.68
C CYS A 710 8.04 12.60 -18.12
N SER A 711 8.76 12.37 -17.01
CA SER A 711 9.60 13.38 -16.35
C SER A 711 11.10 13.16 -16.56
N CYS A 712 11.50 12.28 -17.49
CA CYS A 712 12.91 12.05 -17.81
C CYS A 712 13.56 13.27 -18.46
N SER A 713 14.88 13.26 -18.53
CA SER A 713 15.68 14.26 -19.22
C SER A 713 15.32 14.38 -20.71
N ARG A 714 15.04 13.26 -21.38
CA ARG A 714 14.58 13.23 -22.78
C ARG A 714 13.33 12.38 -22.94
N SER A 715 12.49 12.70 -23.92
CA SER A 715 11.25 11.96 -24.17
C SER A 715 11.47 10.51 -24.61
N GLN A 716 12.55 10.24 -25.36
CA GLN A 716 12.89 8.89 -25.85
C GLN A 716 13.35 7.94 -24.72
N GLU A 717 13.74 8.49 -23.57
CA GLU A 717 14.18 7.73 -22.40
C GLU A 717 12.98 7.16 -21.61
N CYS A 718 11.74 7.51 -21.93
CA CYS A 718 10.58 7.06 -21.16
C CYS A 718 10.10 5.66 -21.52
N ASP A 719 9.96 4.83 -20.49
CA ASP A 719 9.32 3.52 -20.57
C ASP A 719 7.87 3.60 -20.07
N TYR A 720 6.95 3.85 -20.99
CA TYR A 720 5.52 3.91 -20.71
C TYR A 720 4.89 2.56 -20.32
N SER A 721 5.62 1.45 -20.50
CA SER A 721 5.16 0.12 -20.04
C SER A 721 5.36 -0.10 -18.54
N ASN A 722 6.28 0.65 -17.94
CA ASN A 722 6.60 0.59 -16.52
C ASN A 722 6.23 1.91 -15.84
N THR A 723 5.03 1.97 -15.27
CA THR A 723 4.51 3.17 -14.61
C THR A 723 4.25 2.94 -13.13
N VAL A 724 4.23 4.03 -12.36
CA VAL A 724 3.88 4.05 -10.94
C VAL A 724 2.81 5.11 -10.70
N THR A 725 1.78 4.78 -9.91
CA THR A 725 0.73 5.73 -9.54
C THR A 725 1.28 6.78 -8.58
N PHE A 726 1.06 8.05 -8.87
CA PHE A 726 1.53 9.16 -8.04
C PHE A 726 0.45 9.67 -7.11
N GLY A 727 0.73 9.68 -5.80
CA GLY A 727 -0.11 10.35 -4.79
C GLY A 727 -1.56 9.88 -4.71
N ASP A 728 -1.83 8.59 -4.96
CA ASP A 728 -3.18 8.01 -5.03
C ASP A 728 -4.13 8.76 -6.00
N SER A 729 -3.57 9.33 -7.08
CA SER A 729 -4.31 10.11 -8.10
C SER A 729 -4.42 9.37 -9.45
N SER A 730 -5.06 9.97 -10.45
CA SER A 730 -5.09 9.41 -11.82
C SER A 730 -3.83 9.70 -12.63
N LEU A 731 -2.83 10.37 -12.04
CA LEU A 731 -1.50 10.59 -12.60
C LEU A 731 -0.57 9.40 -12.37
N GLN A 732 0.01 8.92 -13.46
CA GLN A 732 1.03 7.88 -13.50
C GLN A 732 2.36 8.47 -13.99
N LEU A 733 3.46 8.06 -13.37
CA LEU A 733 4.81 8.44 -13.80
C LEU A 733 5.42 7.27 -14.58
N ALA A 734 5.91 7.54 -15.80
CA ALA A 734 6.69 6.58 -16.57
C ALA A 734 8.11 6.46 -16.00
N ALA A 735 8.64 5.24 -15.95
CA ALA A 735 10.02 5.00 -15.59
C ALA A 735 10.96 5.51 -16.68
N CYS A 736 12.19 5.88 -16.30
CA CYS A 736 13.21 6.34 -17.23
C CYS A 736 14.22 5.25 -17.55
N ARG A 737 14.71 5.22 -18.79
CA ARG A 737 15.81 4.42 -19.32
C ARG A 737 16.89 5.38 -19.79
N CYS A 738 17.92 5.58 -18.98
CA CYS A 738 18.93 6.61 -19.19
C CYS A 738 19.97 6.16 -20.22
N GLU A 739 20.32 7.05 -21.14
CA GLU A 739 21.42 6.84 -22.08
C GLU A 739 22.70 7.55 -21.62
N GLY A 740 23.85 7.13 -22.15
CA GLY A 740 25.12 7.84 -21.95
C GLY A 740 25.66 7.83 -20.52
N GLY A 741 25.27 6.85 -19.69
CA GLY A 741 25.75 6.69 -18.31
C GLY A 741 25.07 7.61 -17.29
N TYR A 742 24.04 8.35 -17.68
CA TYR A 742 23.20 9.10 -16.75
C TYR A 742 22.44 8.15 -15.82
N SER A 743 22.12 8.63 -14.62
CA SER A 743 21.43 7.86 -13.60
C SER A 743 20.39 8.70 -12.84
N GLY A 744 19.79 8.08 -11.83
CA GLY A 744 18.69 8.67 -11.07
C GLY A 744 17.31 8.36 -11.65
N PRO A 745 16.24 8.61 -10.88
CA PRO A 745 14.86 8.29 -11.27
C PRO A 745 14.39 9.00 -12.54
N PHE A 746 15.01 10.14 -12.89
CA PHE A 746 14.65 10.96 -14.05
C PHE A 746 15.81 11.18 -15.02
N CYS A 747 16.88 10.38 -14.93
CA CYS A 747 18.11 10.57 -15.71
C CYS A 747 18.76 11.95 -15.52
N GLN A 748 18.60 12.53 -14.32
CA GLN A 748 19.07 13.86 -14.00
C GLN A 748 20.51 13.86 -13.48
N ASP A 749 20.99 12.71 -13.00
CA ASP A 749 22.32 12.58 -12.41
C ASP A 749 23.32 12.24 -13.54
N PRO A 750 24.35 13.07 -13.78
CA PRO A 750 25.35 12.79 -14.79
C PRO A 750 26.16 11.53 -14.44
N PRO A 751 26.88 10.94 -15.41
CA PRO A 751 27.84 9.87 -15.13
C PRO A 751 28.81 10.31 -14.04
N ASP A 752 28.86 9.57 -12.93
CA ASP A 752 29.79 9.82 -11.83
C ASP A 752 31.00 8.88 -11.98
N PRO A 753 32.20 9.40 -12.32
CA PRO A 753 33.42 8.60 -12.41
C PRO A 753 33.76 7.86 -11.11
N CYS A 754 33.26 8.34 -9.97
CA CYS A 754 33.47 7.79 -8.63
C CYS A 754 32.45 6.74 -8.20
N ALA A 755 31.35 6.56 -8.93
CA ALA A 755 30.28 5.63 -8.55
C ALA A 755 30.73 4.16 -8.51
N GLN A 756 31.78 3.82 -9.25
CA GLN A 756 32.38 2.49 -9.26
C GLN A 756 33.37 2.26 -8.11
N GLY A 757 33.67 3.27 -7.28
CA GLY A 757 34.62 3.14 -6.17
C GLY A 757 36.09 3.07 -6.61
N CYS A 758 36.94 3.86 -5.97
CA CYS A 758 38.39 3.80 -6.21
C CYS A 758 39.06 2.77 -5.32
N PHE A 759 40.26 2.38 -5.71
CA PHE A 759 41.09 1.48 -4.94
C PHE A 759 41.32 2.01 -3.50
N PRO A 760 41.36 1.16 -2.46
CA PRO A 760 41.56 1.61 -1.09
C PRO A 760 42.77 2.56 -0.92
N GLY A 761 42.52 3.74 -0.34
CA GLY A 761 43.55 4.77 -0.13
C GLY A 761 43.76 5.73 -1.31
N VAL A 762 43.05 5.53 -2.44
CA VAL A 762 43.01 6.45 -3.58
C VAL A 762 41.85 7.43 -3.41
N GLY A 763 42.14 8.73 -3.47
CA GLY A 763 41.10 9.75 -3.51
C GLY A 763 40.36 9.75 -4.85
N CYS A 764 39.05 9.96 -4.82
CA CYS A 764 38.27 10.17 -6.03
C CYS A 764 37.93 11.64 -6.24
N ASP A 765 38.24 12.14 -7.43
CA ASP A 765 37.83 13.47 -7.90
C ASP A 765 36.53 13.32 -8.73
N PRO A 766 35.44 14.05 -8.40
CA PRO A 766 34.16 13.94 -9.12
C PRO A 766 34.20 14.30 -10.61
N HIS A 767 35.29 14.88 -11.14
CA HIS A 767 35.43 15.27 -12.53
C HIS A 767 36.51 14.47 -13.26
N ALA A 768 37.60 14.12 -12.57
CA ALA A 768 38.72 13.36 -13.12
C ALA A 768 38.68 11.86 -12.82
N GLY A 769 37.87 11.41 -11.85
CA GLY A 769 37.80 10.02 -11.41
C GLY A 769 38.87 9.67 -10.37
N CYS A 770 39.29 8.41 -10.36
CA CYS A 770 40.27 7.93 -9.38
C CYS A 770 41.64 8.57 -9.60
N GLY A 771 42.28 9.01 -8.51
CA GLY A 771 43.66 9.46 -8.51
C GLY A 771 44.66 8.34 -8.78
N PRO A 772 45.97 8.63 -8.79
CA PRO A 772 46.99 7.59 -9.02
C PRO A 772 47.00 6.53 -7.93
N CYS A 773 47.37 5.29 -8.29
CA CYS A 773 47.54 4.20 -7.34
C CYS A 773 48.54 4.54 -6.22
N PRO A 774 48.38 3.96 -5.00
CA PRO A 774 49.31 4.17 -3.91
C PRO A 774 50.75 3.77 -4.25
N ALA A 775 51.73 4.36 -3.56
CA ALA A 775 53.15 4.13 -3.84
C ALA A 775 53.52 2.63 -3.76
N GLY A 776 54.12 2.10 -4.83
CA GLY A 776 54.47 0.68 -4.98
C GLY A 776 53.47 -0.14 -5.80
N LEU A 777 52.34 0.45 -6.18
CA LEU A 777 51.34 -0.14 -7.07
C LEU A 777 51.26 0.65 -8.39
N THR A 778 50.83 -0.03 -9.44
CA THR A 778 50.64 0.49 -10.80
C THR A 778 49.22 0.22 -11.27
N GLY A 779 48.65 1.14 -12.03
CA GLY A 779 47.27 1.03 -12.51
C GLY A 779 46.60 2.38 -12.72
N ASP A 780 45.29 2.37 -12.91
CA ASP A 780 44.46 3.54 -13.22
C ASP A 780 43.79 4.16 -11.98
N GLY A 781 44.12 3.67 -10.78
CA GLY A 781 43.54 4.13 -9.52
C GLY A 781 42.21 3.48 -9.14
N ARG A 782 41.53 2.84 -10.10
CA ARG A 782 40.39 1.94 -9.86
C ARG A 782 40.89 0.52 -9.66
N HIS A 783 41.77 0.08 -10.55
CA HIS A 783 42.49 -1.18 -10.48
C HIS A 783 43.96 -0.89 -10.22
N CYS A 784 44.48 -1.39 -9.12
CA CYS A 784 45.88 -1.23 -8.74
C CYS A 784 46.52 -2.60 -8.54
N SER A 785 47.67 -2.83 -9.18
CA SER A 785 48.43 -4.08 -9.11
C SER A 785 49.92 -3.80 -8.91
N GLY A 786 50.65 -4.71 -8.27
CA GLY A 786 52.10 -4.58 -8.09
C GLY A 786 52.82 -5.90 -8.36
N GLU A 787 53.97 -5.86 -9.01
CA GLU A 787 54.84 -7.04 -9.14
C GLU A 787 55.62 -7.28 -7.84
N GLY A 788 55.37 -8.41 -7.18
CA GLY A 788 56.25 -8.92 -6.13
C GLY A 788 56.24 -8.13 -4.81
N LEU A 789 55.21 -7.33 -4.56
CA LEU A 789 54.97 -6.71 -3.25
C LEU A 789 53.75 -7.38 -2.63
N GLY A 790 54.00 -8.55 -2.05
CA GLY A 790 53.03 -9.11 -1.16
C GLY A 790 52.82 -8.20 0.03
N CYS A 791 51.56 -7.84 0.30
CA CYS A 791 51.24 -7.10 1.50
C CYS A 791 51.48 -8.04 2.70
N GLY A 792 52.66 -7.91 3.32
CA GLY A 792 52.98 -8.58 4.58
C GLY A 792 54.19 -9.51 4.60
N SER A 793 55.37 -9.11 4.11
CA SER A 793 56.61 -9.81 4.53
C SER A 793 57.90 -9.00 4.59
N ALA A 794 57.89 -7.67 4.65
CA ALA A 794 59.11 -6.92 4.97
C ALA A 794 59.47 -6.95 6.47
N CYS A 795 58.48 -6.97 7.36
CA CYS A 795 58.73 -6.88 8.81
C CYS A 795 58.58 -8.22 9.56
N ARG A 796 58.67 -9.39 8.88
CA ARG A 796 58.50 -10.73 9.52
C ARG A 796 59.50 -11.02 10.66
N SER A 797 60.55 -10.23 10.81
CA SER A 797 61.53 -10.33 11.90
C SER A 797 61.51 -9.15 12.88
N ARG A 798 60.66 -8.13 12.66
CA ARG A 798 60.56 -6.95 13.52
C ARG A 798 59.18 -6.90 14.15
N SER A 799 59.10 -7.26 15.42
CA SER A 799 57.98 -6.92 16.29
C SER A 799 58.05 -5.43 16.64
N CYS A 800 56.89 -4.81 16.94
CA CYS A 800 56.89 -3.51 17.61
C CYS A 800 57.78 -3.61 18.86
N PRO A 801 58.70 -2.64 19.10
CA PRO A 801 59.49 -2.62 20.32
C PRO A 801 58.57 -2.71 21.53
N GLU A 802 58.92 -3.57 22.49
CA GLU A 802 58.09 -3.75 23.69
C GLU A 802 57.98 -2.41 24.44
N GLY A 803 56.75 -1.94 24.65
CA GLY A 803 56.48 -0.63 25.25
C GLY A 803 56.53 0.58 24.30
N TYR A 804 56.58 0.38 22.98
CA TYR A 804 56.61 1.49 22.00
C TYR A 804 55.36 2.40 22.07
N CYS A 805 54.18 1.80 22.25
CA CYS A 805 52.94 2.52 22.53
C CYS A 805 52.56 2.31 23.98
N SER A 806 52.31 3.40 24.69
CA SER A 806 51.97 3.36 26.12
C SER A 806 50.45 3.48 26.34
N ASN A 807 49.99 3.21 27.56
CA ASN A 807 48.64 3.55 28.04
C ASN A 807 47.47 3.06 27.19
N GLY A 808 47.56 1.82 26.67
CA GLY A 808 46.51 1.19 25.87
C GLY A 808 46.50 1.58 24.39
N GLY A 809 47.52 2.29 23.91
CA GLY A 809 47.73 2.53 22.48
C GLY A 809 48.08 1.25 21.73
N HIS A 810 47.48 1.04 20.56
CA HIS A 810 47.78 -0.10 19.70
C HIS A 810 48.93 0.25 18.74
N CYS A 811 50.00 -0.55 18.78
CA CYS A 811 51.14 -0.38 17.89
C CYS A 811 50.89 -1.08 16.56
N HIS A 812 51.06 -0.33 15.48
CA HIS A 812 51.04 -0.82 14.12
C HIS A 812 52.33 -0.40 13.41
N LEU A 813 52.96 -1.31 12.69
CA LEU A 813 54.13 -0.99 11.87
C LEU A 813 53.64 -0.38 10.56
N HIS A 814 54.22 0.76 10.18
CA HIS A 814 53.94 1.39 8.89
C HIS A 814 54.27 0.39 7.77
N PRO A 815 53.33 0.08 6.85
CA PRO A 815 53.42 -1.08 5.96
C PRO A 815 54.66 -1.10 5.07
N ILE A 816 55.23 0.08 4.76
CA ILE A 816 56.34 0.25 3.81
C ILE A 816 57.68 0.52 4.50
N THR A 817 57.68 1.25 5.62
CA THR A 817 58.92 1.74 6.25
C THR A 817 59.33 0.89 7.46
N CYS A 818 58.49 -0.07 7.88
CA CYS A 818 58.59 -0.79 9.15
C CYS A 818 58.80 0.13 10.37
N ALA A 819 58.39 1.40 10.27
CA ALA A 819 58.46 2.35 11.37
C ALA A 819 57.25 2.12 12.28
N PRO A 820 57.45 1.87 13.59
CA PRO A 820 56.33 1.67 14.50
C PRO A 820 55.55 2.99 14.70
N THR A 821 54.22 2.89 14.67
CA THR A 821 53.27 3.99 14.87
C THR A 821 52.17 3.57 15.84
N CYS A 822 51.67 4.51 16.63
CA CYS A 822 50.67 4.22 17.66
C CYS A 822 49.30 4.81 17.29
N THR A 823 48.26 3.99 17.43
CA THR A 823 46.88 4.47 17.49
C THR A 823 46.53 4.73 18.95
N CYS A 824 46.47 6.01 19.33
CA CYS A 824 46.28 6.41 20.72
C CYS A 824 44.79 6.61 21.09
N PRO A 825 44.38 6.27 22.32
CA PRO A 825 43.06 6.66 22.84
C PRO A 825 42.86 8.19 22.84
N PRO A 826 41.62 8.70 22.75
CA PRO A 826 41.32 10.14 22.58
C PRO A 826 41.92 11.10 23.62
N ALA A 827 42.30 10.60 24.78
CA ALA A 827 42.88 11.40 25.86
C ALA A 827 44.37 11.75 25.68
N PHE A 828 45.07 11.09 24.75
CA PHE A 828 46.50 11.30 24.49
C PHE A 828 46.73 12.15 23.25
N THR A 829 47.79 12.96 23.27
CA THR A 829 48.03 14.01 22.27
C THR A 829 49.33 13.84 21.49
N ASP A 830 50.21 12.97 21.96
CA ASP A 830 51.50 12.67 21.35
C ASP A 830 51.50 11.36 20.56
N GLN A 831 52.53 11.15 19.74
CA GLN A 831 52.63 10.04 18.79
C GLN A 831 52.91 8.66 19.44
N HIS A 832 53.23 8.62 20.75
CA HIS A 832 53.55 7.40 21.51
C HIS A 832 52.59 7.14 22.67
N CYS A 833 51.54 7.96 22.79
CA CYS A 833 50.50 7.90 23.83
C CYS A 833 51.05 8.07 25.27
N LEU A 834 52.08 8.90 25.45
CA LEU A 834 52.74 9.20 26.73
C LEU A 834 52.29 10.52 27.37
N LEU A 835 51.73 11.45 26.59
CA LEU A 835 51.30 12.76 27.07
C LEU A 835 49.79 12.89 26.93
N ALA A 836 49.11 12.89 28.08
CA ALA A 836 47.69 13.13 28.15
C ALA A 836 47.38 14.62 27.93
N GLY A 837 46.23 14.94 27.33
CA GLY A 837 45.83 16.32 27.04
C GLY A 837 44.52 16.48 26.26
N GLY A 838 44.00 15.38 25.69
CA GLY A 838 42.72 15.35 25.00
C GLY A 838 41.53 15.23 25.96
N ASP A 839 40.37 15.71 25.52
CA ASP A 839 39.12 15.55 26.27
C ASP A 839 38.46 14.24 25.84
N PHE A 840 37.83 13.53 26.77
CA PHE A 840 37.17 12.26 26.47
C PHE A 840 35.89 12.05 27.28
N TRP A 841 35.05 11.16 26.77
CA TRP A 841 33.78 10.79 27.39
C TRP A 841 34.03 9.65 28.37
N PRO A 842 33.71 9.81 29.66
CA PRO A 842 33.88 8.75 30.63
C PRO A 842 32.92 7.60 30.32
N LEU A 843 33.41 6.38 30.51
CA LEU A 843 32.56 5.20 30.48
C LEU A 843 31.75 5.10 31.79
N PRO A 844 30.50 4.61 31.73
CA PRO A 844 29.70 4.39 32.92
C PRO A 844 30.34 3.29 33.78
N SER A 845 30.35 3.51 35.10
CA SER A 845 30.74 2.49 36.06
C SER A 845 29.78 1.30 36.01
N ALA A 846 30.30 0.10 36.28
CA ALA A 846 29.53 -1.15 36.19
C ALA A 846 28.36 -1.22 37.18
N ASP A 847 28.40 -0.40 38.24
CA ASP A 847 27.36 -0.28 39.27
C ASP A 847 26.34 0.84 39.00
N LEU A 848 26.38 1.50 37.84
CA LEU A 848 25.44 2.56 37.46
C LEU A 848 23.98 2.06 37.47
N PRO A 849 23.10 2.60 38.35
CA PRO A 849 21.71 2.19 38.40
C PRO A 849 20.95 2.52 37.12
N ARG A 850 20.09 1.60 36.70
CA ARG A 850 19.22 1.80 35.54
C ARG A 850 18.10 2.77 35.89
N ARG A 851 17.70 3.60 34.92
CA ARG A 851 16.54 4.48 35.00
C ARG A 851 15.27 3.64 34.90
N SER A 852 14.45 3.58 35.94
CA SER A 852 13.24 2.73 35.96
C SER A 852 11.96 3.53 36.18
N VAL A 853 10.94 3.24 35.38
CA VAL A 853 9.58 3.79 35.48
C VAL A 853 8.57 2.66 35.62
N ARG A 854 7.56 2.86 36.47
CA ARG A 854 6.39 1.99 36.59
C ARG A 854 5.27 2.54 35.71
N LEU A 855 4.77 1.71 34.81
CA LEU A 855 3.65 2.00 33.92
C LEU A 855 2.42 1.21 34.35
N ARG A 856 1.29 1.90 34.53
CA ARG A 856 -0.02 1.27 34.76
C ARG A 856 -0.83 1.31 33.47
N VAL A 857 -0.90 0.20 32.75
CA VAL A 857 -1.55 0.10 31.43
C VAL A 857 -2.83 -0.73 31.50
N ARG A 858 -3.92 -0.28 30.88
CA ARG A 858 -5.20 -1.01 30.84
C ARG A 858 -5.47 -1.54 29.44
N THR A 859 -5.75 -2.83 29.34
CA THR A 859 -6.04 -3.54 28.09
C THR A 859 -7.56 -3.59 27.85
N LEU A 860 -7.99 -3.46 26.59
CA LEU A 860 -9.41 -3.52 26.21
C LEU A 860 -9.94 -4.94 25.96
N ARG A 861 -9.05 -5.94 25.98
CA ARG A 861 -9.33 -7.37 25.78
C ARG A 861 -8.46 -8.20 26.74
N ASN A 862 -8.82 -9.47 26.95
CA ASN A 862 -8.01 -10.37 27.76
C ASN A 862 -6.60 -10.53 27.15
N ALA A 863 -5.57 -10.46 27.99
CA ALA A 863 -4.18 -10.39 27.57
C ALA A 863 -3.29 -11.12 28.57
N THR A 864 -2.27 -11.80 28.08
CA THR A 864 -1.23 -12.40 28.93
C THR A 864 -0.13 -11.39 29.24
N ALA A 865 0.60 -11.61 30.35
CA ALA A 865 1.75 -10.79 30.71
C ALA A 865 2.82 -10.76 29.59
N GLY A 866 2.96 -11.84 28.82
CA GLY A 866 3.88 -11.93 27.68
C GLY A 866 3.49 -11.02 26.51
N GLU A 867 2.21 -10.95 26.16
CA GLU A 867 1.71 -10.07 25.09
C GLU A 867 1.80 -8.60 25.48
N VAL A 868 1.51 -8.29 26.76
CA VAL A 868 1.71 -6.95 27.32
C VAL A 868 3.20 -6.59 27.28
N ASN A 869 4.09 -7.51 27.65
CA ASN A 869 5.53 -7.29 27.58
C ASN A 869 5.98 -6.96 26.15
N GLY A 870 5.61 -7.79 25.18
CA GLY A 870 5.99 -7.61 23.78
C GLY A 870 5.51 -6.27 23.23
N THR A 871 4.27 -5.88 23.56
CA THR A 871 3.68 -4.62 23.10
C THR A 871 4.31 -3.40 23.75
N VAL A 872 4.51 -3.40 25.07
CA VAL A 872 5.17 -2.29 25.77
C VAL A 872 6.62 -2.16 25.31
N SER A 873 7.33 -3.28 25.09
CA SER A 873 8.70 -3.27 24.55
C SER A 873 8.79 -2.65 23.17
N ALA A 874 7.83 -2.95 22.29
CA ALA A 874 7.78 -2.38 20.94
C ALA A 874 7.51 -0.87 20.96
N ILE A 875 6.59 -0.40 21.81
CA ILE A 875 6.26 1.03 21.95
C ILE A 875 7.43 1.82 22.56
N LEU A 876 8.08 1.28 23.59
CA LEU A 876 9.22 1.95 24.22
C LEU A 876 10.49 1.85 23.35
N GLY A 877 10.63 0.78 22.58
CA GLY A 877 11.69 0.63 21.57
C GLY A 877 11.56 1.58 20.38
N SER A 878 10.35 2.10 20.10
CA SER A 878 10.11 3.10 19.06
C SER A 878 10.35 4.54 19.50
N LEU A 879 10.78 4.78 20.75
CA LEU A 879 11.17 6.12 21.21
C LEU A 879 12.36 6.65 20.38
N GLU A 880 12.41 7.96 20.21
CA GLU A 880 13.43 8.67 19.42
C GLU A 880 14.84 8.44 19.98
N VAL A 881 14.97 8.48 21.31
CA VAL A 881 16.22 8.16 22.02
C VAL A 881 16.25 6.68 22.39
N LYS A 882 17.23 5.95 21.85
CA LYS A 882 17.41 4.49 22.05
C LYS A 882 18.07 4.16 23.38
N ALA A 883 17.38 4.46 24.48
CA ALA A 883 17.83 4.17 25.83
C ALA A 883 17.05 3.03 26.52
N PHE A 884 15.95 2.54 25.93
CA PHE A 884 15.17 1.43 26.49
C PHE A 884 15.97 0.12 26.46
N GLN A 885 15.98 -0.62 27.57
CA GLN A 885 16.66 -1.92 27.67
C GLN A 885 15.67 -3.08 27.77
N SER A 886 14.78 -3.06 28.76
CA SER A 886 13.88 -4.18 29.05
C SER A 886 12.70 -3.78 29.93
N ASN A 887 11.64 -4.59 29.90
CA ASN A 887 10.59 -4.56 30.92
C ASN A 887 10.82 -5.66 31.96
N THR A 888 10.57 -5.34 33.23
CA THR A 888 10.65 -6.22 34.37
C THR A 888 9.36 -6.13 35.21
N ASN A 889 9.10 -7.15 36.02
CA ASN A 889 8.04 -7.15 37.04
C ASN A 889 6.61 -6.84 36.52
N ILE A 890 6.16 -7.61 35.53
CA ILE A 890 4.86 -7.46 34.86
C ILE A 890 3.79 -8.22 35.64
N THR A 891 2.86 -7.49 36.25
CA THR A 891 1.83 -8.06 37.13
C THR A 891 0.44 -7.57 36.74
N GLN A 892 -0.54 -8.48 36.76
CA GLN A 892 -1.94 -8.17 36.50
C GLN A 892 -2.62 -7.81 37.82
N ILE A 893 -3.37 -6.70 37.84
CA ILE A 893 -4.18 -6.28 38.98
C ILE A 893 -5.63 -6.69 38.68
N SER A 894 -6.14 -7.69 39.40
CA SER A 894 -7.57 -8.00 39.46
C SER A 894 -8.29 -7.07 40.45
N PRO A 895 -9.49 -6.57 40.15
CA PRO A 895 -10.25 -5.78 41.11
C PRO A 895 -10.64 -6.66 42.31
N ILE A 896 -10.41 -6.14 43.52
CA ILE A 896 -10.82 -6.77 44.77
C ILE A 896 -12.35 -6.71 44.85
N PHE A 897 -12.98 -7.87 45.11
CA PHE A 897 -14.41 -8.13 45.26
C PHE A 897 -15.27 -6.94 45.73
N SER A 898 -16.26 -6.57 44.92
CA SER A 898 -17.48 -5.90 45.39
C SER A 898 -18.70 -6.74 45.00
N PHE A 899 -19.36 -7.29 46.01
CA PHE A 899 -20.60 -8.07 45.94
C PHE A 899 -21.76 -7.26 45.32
N PHE A 900 -22.09 -7.44 44.03
CA PHE A 900 -23.43 -7.24 43.46
C PHE A 900 -23.49 -7.87 42.05
N PRO A 901 -24.42 -8.79 41.75
CA PRO A 901 -24.55 -9.36 40.40
C PRO A 901 -25.61 -8.59 39.63
N CYS A 902 -25.22 -7.64 38.77
CA CYS A 902 -26.02 -7.11 37.65
C CYS A 902 -25.14 -6.29 36.69
N ARG A 903 -25.22 -6.57 35.39
CA ARG A 903 -24.49 -6.04 34.22
C ARG A 903 -23.04 -6.53 34.03
N ALA A 904 -22.88 -7.46 33.10
CA ALA A 904 -21.61 -7.73 32.44
C ALA A 904 -21.37 -6.64 31.37
N GLU A 905 -20.65 -5.57 31.72
CA GLU A 905 -20.07 -4.62 30.77
C GLU A 905 -18.53 -4.62 30.94
N ASN A 906 -17.83 -5.08 29.90
CA ASN A 906 -16.41 -4.86 29.57
C ASN A 906 -15.49 -4.28 30.67
N ASP A 907 -15.10 -5.11 31.64
CA ASP A 907 -14.07 -4.70 32.61
C ASP A 907 -12.67 -5.09 32.08
N GLY A 908 -12.00 -4.14 31.43
CA GLY A 908 -10.65 -4.32 30.88
C GLY A 908 -9.59 -4.56 31.96
N PHE A 909 -8.61 -5.44 31.68
CA PHE A 909 -7.58 -5.86 32.63
C PHE A 909 -6.46 -4.83 32.78
N THR A 910 -6.07 -4.51 34.03
CA THR A 910 -5.01 -3.55 34.34
C THR A 910 -3.70 -4.29 34.64
N PHE A 911 -2.61 -3.86 34.01
CA PHE A 911 -1.26 -4.38 34.23
C PHE A 911 -0.34 -3.30 34.78
N VAL A 912 0.58 -3.70 35.64
CA VAL A 912 1.72 -2.90 36.08
C VAL A 912 2.97 -3.46 35.43
N VAL A 913 3.72 -2.60 34.74
CA VAL A 913 4.97 -2.94 34.05
C VAL A 913 6.07 -2.01 34.56
N VAL A 914 7.23 -2.53 34.94
CA VAL A 914 8.41 -1.72 35.21
C VAL A 914 9.29 -1.71 33.97
N SER A 915 9.64 -0.53 33.45
CA SER A 915 10.46 -0.39 32.24
C SER A 915 11.79 0.27 32.60
N GLU A 916 12.89 -0.33 32.15
CA GLU A 916 14.26 0.06 32.48
C GLU A 916 14.97 0.70 31.28
N PHE A 917 15.72 1.76 31.56
CA PHE A 917 16.44 2.57 30.59
C PHE A 917 17.91 2.77 31.03
N ALA A 918 18.83 2.83 30.07
CA ALA A 918 20.25 3.00 30.30
C ALA A 918 20.64 4.47 30.36
N TYR A 919 21.26 4.91 31.45
CA TYR A 919 21.97 6.19 31.47
C TYR A 919 23.30 6.06 30.71
N ASP A 920 23.74 7.16 30.10
CA ASP A 920 25.00 7.29 29.36
C ASP A 920 25.61 8.66 29.64
N SER A 921 26.89 8.88 29.32
CA SER A 921 27.59 10.14 29.55
C SER A 921 27.10 11.27 28.62
N ARG A 922 26.40 10.96 27.52
CA ARG A 922 25.86 11.94 26.57
C ARG A 922 24.72 12.79 27.16
N GLY A 923 24.81 14.11 26.99
CA GLY A 923 23.85 15.08 27.53
C GLY A 923 22.44 14.92 26.98
N THR A 924 22.31 14.54 25.71
CA THR A 924 21.03 14.28 25.04
C THR A 924 20.25 13.13 25.70
N ILE A 925 20.94 12.05 26.09
CA ILE A 925 20.33 10.89 26.75
C ILE A 925 19.92 11.24 28.18
N ILE A 926 20.80 11.91 28.92
CA ILE A 926 20.53 12.33 30.32
C ILE A 926 19.32 13.27 30.37
N ARG A 927 19.28 14.29 29.50
CA ARG A 927 18.16 15.23 29.42
C ARG A 927 16.86 14.52 29.05
N PHE A 928 16.88 13.68 28.01
CA PHE A 928 15.72 12.92 27.60
C PHE A 928 15.15 12.06 28.74
N LEU A 929 16.00 11.28 29.41
CA LEU A 929 15.59 10.37 30.48
C LEU A 929 15.09 11.08 31.75
N ASN A 930 15.60 12.28 32.03
CA ASN A 930 15.26 13.03 33.24
C ASN A 930 14.08 14.00 33.03
N GLU A 931 13.94 14.60 31.85
CA GLU A 931 13.00 15.70 31.62
C GLU A 931 11.87 15.32 30.65
N GLU A 932 12.19 14.58 29.59
CA GLU A 932 11.28 14.35 28.46
C GLU A 932 10.58 12.98 28.49
N LEU A 933 11.14 12.00 29.22
CA LEU A 933 10.73 10.59 29.19
C LEU A 933 9.24 10.34 29.48
N PRO A 934 8.61 10.88 30.55
CA PRO A 934 7.18 10.64 30.80
C PRO A 934 6.26 11.19 29.69
N GLY A 935 6.64 12.34 29.11
CA GLY A 935 5.94 12.95 27.97
C GLY A 935 6.11 12.13 26.69
N ALA A 936 7.32 11.61 26.46
CA ALA A 936 7.62 10.76 25.32
C ALA A 936 6.84 9.43 25.40
N ILE A 937 6.77 8.80 26.58
CA ILE A 937 6.00 7.57 26.81
C ILE A 937 4.50 7.81 26.59
N THR A 938 3.91 8.84 27.21
CA THR A 938 2.49 9.16 27.01
C THR A 938 2.16 9.48 25.54
N SER A 939 3.03 10.20 24.84
CA SER A 939 2.89 10.47 23.41
C SER A 939 2.96 9.20 22.56
N ALA A 940 3.91 8.31 22.85
CA ALA A 940 4.08 7.03 22.15
C ALA A 940 2.88 6.08 22.32
N PHE A 941 2.33 5.96 23.54
CA PHE A 941 1.15 5.14 23.81
C PHE A 941 -0.15 5.73 23.21
N ASN A 942 -0.25 7.05 23.05
CA ASN A 942 -1.48 7.73 22.62
C ASN A 942 -1.51 8.16 21.14
N ARG A 943 -0.38 8.16 20.41
CA ARG A 943 -0.35 8.49 18.97
C ARG A 943 -0.97 7.37 18.13
N ARG A 944 -1.85 7.72 17.18
CA ARG A 944 -2.43 6.78 16.19
C ARG A 944 -1.38 6.08 15.32
N ARG A 945 -0.18 6.64 15.17
CA ARG A 945 0.96 6.10 14.38
C ARG A 945 1.74 5.01 15.14
N GLY A 946 1.89 5.13 16.46
CA GLY A 946 2.52 4.09 17.31
C GLY A 946 1.72 2.78 17.39
N ARG A 947 0.39 2.86 17.20
CA ARG A 947 -0.50 1.69 17.03
C ARG A 947 -0.38 0.97 15.67
N ARG A 948 0.34 1.53 14.70
CA ARG A 948 0.57 0.93 13.37
C ARG A 948 2.02 0.48 13.14
N GLU A 949 2.98 1.00 13.89
CA GLU A 949 4.42 0.67 13.74
C GLU A 949 4.88 -0.51 14.62
N ALA A 950 4.18 -0.80 15.72
CA ALA A 950 4.28 -2.08 16.42
C ALA A 950 3.12 -2.96 15.94
N GLY A 951 3.39 -4.00 15.14
CA GLY A 951 2.38 -4.98 14.77
C GLY A 951 1.95 -5.80 15.99
N THR A 952 1.11 -5.23 16.86
CA THR A 952 0.70 -5.88 18.11
C THR A 952 -0.81 -5.99 18.25
N LEU A 953 -1.23 -7.21 18.54
CA LEU A 953 -2.61 -7.71 18.69
C LEU A 953 -3.42 -7.05 19.83
N LEU A 954 -2.87 -6.08 20.58
CA LEU A 954 -3.41 -5.65 21.87
C LEU A 954 -3.58 -4.13 22.00
N LEU A 955 -4.84 -3.70 22.18
CA LEU A 955 -5.23 -2.29 22.32
C LEU A 955 -5.21 -1.87 23.80
N PHE A 956 -4.36 -0.90 24.13
CA PHE A 956 -4.37 -0.22 25.42
C PHE A 956 -5.34 0.97 25.43
N GLN A 957 -5.99 1.22 26.57
CA GLN A 957 -6.67 2.47 26.85
C GLN A 957 -5.66 3.63 26.88
N ARG A 958 -6.14 4.84 26.63
CA ARG A 958 -5.32 6.06 26.65
C ARG A 958 -4.52 6.15 27.95
N LEU A 959 -3.20 6.30 27.83
CA LEU A 959 -2.27 6.37 28.96
C LEU A 959 -2.12 7.83 29.41
N HIS A 960 -2.42 8.12 30.66
CA HIS A 960 -2.25 9.46 31.25
C HIS A 960 -0.93 9.55 32.01
N ARG A 961 -0.44 10.77 32.23
CA ARG A 961 0.82 11.01 32.94
C ARG A 961 0.79 10.44 34.37
N ASP A 962 -0.37 10.48 35.02
CA ASP A 962 -0.59 9.94 36.37
C ASP A 962 -0.47 8.40 36.43
N ASN A 963 -0.43 7.73 35.27
CA ASN A 963 -0.20 6.29 35.18
C ASN A 963 1.30 5.92 35.09
N ILE A 964 2.19 6.92 35.09
CA ILE A 964 3.65 6.74 35.05
C ILE A 964 4.22 7.20 36.38
N THR A 965 4.93 6.31 37.07
CA THR A 965 5.61 6.62 38.33
C THR A 965 7.10 6.37 38.21
N ASP A 966 7.92 7.35 38.58
CA ASP A 966 9.37 7.19 38.62
C ASP A 966 9.77 6.30 39.80
N LEU A 967 10.51 5.22 39.54
CA LEU A 967 11.03 4.33 40.58
C LEU A 967 12.48 4.64 40.90
N VAL A 968 13.31 4.75 39.87
CA VAL A 968 14.72 5.12 39.97
C VAL A 968 14.97 6.22 38.96
N LYS A 969 15.39 7.40 39.42
CA LYS A 969 15.72 8.56 38.59
C LYS A 969 16.87 9.29 39.26
N LEU A 970 18.01 9.36 38.59
CA LEU A 970 19.21 10.00 39.11
C LEU A 970 19.31 11.43 38.59
N THR A 971 19.56 12.36 39.50
CA THR A 971 19.92 13.74 39.16
C THR A 971 21.32 13.78 38.53
N VAL A 972 21.63 14.87 37.81
CA VAL A 972 22.97 15.08 37.25
C VAL A 972 24.06 15.04 38.35
N ALA A 973 23.75 15.53 39.55
CA ALA A 973 24.68 15.50 40.68
C ALA A 973 24.96 14.07 41.18
N GLU A 974 23.96 13.18 41.14
CA GLU A 974 24.10 11.77 41.51
C GLU A 974 24.80 10.95 40.41
N LEU A 975 24.43 11.18 39.14
CA LEU A 975 25.08 10.54 37.98
C LEU A 975 26.57 10.80 37.93
N ARG A 976 27.02 11.98 38.36
CA ARG A 976 28.44 12.37 38.40
C ARG A 976 29.34 11.35 39.12
N ARG A 977 28.81 10.63 40.12
CA ARG A 977 29.57 9.63 40.90
C ARG A 977 29.86 8.35 40.13
N TYR A 978 29.09 8.07 39.08
CA TYR A 978 29.18 6.85 38.28
C TYR A 978 29.99 7.01 37.00
N PHE A 979 30.53 8.20 36.73
CA PHE A 979 31.33 8.47 35.53
C PHE A 979 32.75 8.89 35.94
N PRO A 980 33.62 7.96 36.35
CA PRO A 980 34.96 8.30 36.81
C PRO A 980 35.83 8.82 35.66
N CYS A 981 36.60 9.88 35.91
CA CYS A 981 37.62 10.40 34.98
C CYS A 981 39.00 9.74 35.18
N GLY A 982 39.04 8.50 35.66
CA GLY A 982 40.28 7.76 35.84
C GLY A 982 40.77 7.20 34.51
N LEU A 983 41.90 7.71 34.01
CA LEU A 983 42.49 7.29 32.75
C LEU A 983 43.85 6.63 33.02
N TYR A 984 43.98 5.32 32.85
CA TYR A 984 45.26 4.56 32.81
C TYR A 984 46.41 5.11 33.70
N GLY A 985 46.14 5.46 34.96
CA GLY A 985 47.17 5.97 35.88
C GLY A 985 47.44 7.49 35.87
N TYR A 986 46.78 8.27 35.00
CA TYR A 986 46.84 9.74 34.96
C TYR A 986 45.83 10.36 35.93
N LYS A 987 46.32 11.07 36.94
CA LYS A 987 45.51 11.72 37.97
C LYS A 987 45.25 13.18 37.63
N GLY A 988 44.04 13.65 37.92
CA GLY A 988 43.71 15.08 37.91
C GLY A 988 42.71 15.54 36.86
N TYR A 989 42.26 14.66 35.95
CA TYR A 989 41.15 14.98 35.04
C TYR A 989 39.89 15.36 35.82
N GLN A 990 39.23 16.44 35.38
CA GLN A 990 38.03 16.95 36.03
C GLN A 990 36.80 16.65 35.19
N LEU A 991 35.78 16.09 35.85
CA LEU A 991 34.51 15.77 35.22
C LEU A 991 33.65 17.03 35.08
N HIS A 992 33.52 17.51 33.85
CA HIS A 992 32.67 18.63 33.51
C HIS A 992 31.34 18.15 32.91
N TYR A 993 30.26 18.85 33.18
CA TYR A 993 28.95 18.58 32.59
C TYR A 993 28.44 19.82 31.87
N THR A 994 28.00 19.68 30.62
CA THR A 994 27.20 20.70 29.93
C THR A 994 25.91 20.07 29.42
N GLY A 995 24.80 20.82 29.45
CA GLY A 995 23.48 20.28 29.09
C GLY A 995 23.36 19.75 27.65
N THR A 996 24.25 20.19 26.74
CA THR A 996 24.25 19.77 25.33
C THR A 996 25.20 18.60 25.05
N THR A 997 26.41 18.59 25.61
CA THR A 997 27.40 17.53 25.32
C THR A 997 27.40 16.40 26.36
N GLY A 998 26.99 16.67 27.60
CA GLY A 998 26.96 15.71 28.70
C GLY A 998 28.19 15.75 29.59
N PHE A 999 28.52 14.61 30.19
CA PHE A 999 29.69 14.38 31.01
C PHE A 999 30.93 14.21 30.12
N VAL A 1000 31.93 15.07 30.33
CA VAL A 1000 33.22 15.04 29.63
C VAL A 1000 34.33 15.21 30.65
N CYS A 1001 35.36 14.38 30.55
CA CYS A 1001 36.57 14.49 31.35
C CYS A 1001 37.53 15.46 30.66
N ILE A 1002 37.79 16.59 31.31
CA ILE A 1002 38.63 17.66 30.77
C ILE A 1002 39.98 17.65 31.50
N SER A 1003 41.05 17.79 30.72
CA SER A 1003 42.40 17.92 31.26
C SER A 1003 42.57 19.28 31.98
N PRO A 1004 43.15 19.34 33.19
CA PRO A 1004 43.49 20.60 33.87
C PRO A 1004 44.32 21.55 33.01
N CYS A 1005 45.16 21.03 32.11
CA CYS A 1005 45.94 21.87 31.19
C CYS A 1005 45.07 22.73 30.27
N LYS A 1006 43.92 22.21 29.81
CA LYS A 1006 42.92 22.98 29.06
C LYS A 1006 42.08 23.91 29.94
N MET A 1007 42.04 23.67 31.25
CA MET A 1007 41.35 24.50 32.23
C MET A 1007 42.23 25.62 32.83
N GLY A 1008 43.35 25.94 32.17
CA GLY A 1008 44.26 27.00 32.63
C GLY A 1008 45.03 26.63 33.90
N TYR A 1009 45.44 25.37 34.03
CA TYR A 1009 46.25 24.95 35.19
C TYR A 1009 47.54 25.77 35.32
N CYS A 1010 48.21 26.08 34.20
CA CYS A 1010 49.40 26.93 34.16
C CYS A 1010 49.03 28.38 33.83
N GLN A 1011 49.56 29.33 34.58
CA GLN A 1011 49.24 30.75 34.45
C GLN A 1011 50.14 31.44 33.42
N HIS A 1012 49.71 32.61 32.93
CA HIS A 1012 50.52 33.51 32.09
C HIS A 1012 51.03 32.92 30.76
N GLY A 1013 50.23 32.06 30.11
CA GLY A 1013 50.56 31.50 28.78
C GLY A 1013 51.68 30.47 28.79
N SER A 1014 52.04 29.93 29.95
CA SER A 1014 53.06 28.89 30.11
C SER A 1014 52.57 27.54 29.58
N HIS A 1015 53.52 26.72 29.11
CA HIS A 1015 53.21 25.44 28.47
C HIS A 1015 52.88 24.38 29.54
N CYS A 1016 51.70 23.76 29.43
CA CYS A 1016 51.20 22.74 30.37
C CYS A 1016 51.33 21.35 29.77
N GLN A 1017 51.86 20.39 30.55
CA GLN A 1017 51.91 18.97 30.19
C GLN A 1017 51.20 18.15 31.26
N HIS A 1018 50.32 17.22 30.87
CA HIS A 1018 49.61 16.36 31.82
C HIS A 1018 50.31 15.00 31.90
N LEU A 1019 51.12 14.82 32.95
CA LEU A 1019 51.90 13.61 33.22
C LEU A 1019 51.13 12.65 34.14
N PRO A 1020 51.54 11.37 34.28
CA PRO A 1020 50.84 10.39 35.12
C PRO A 1020 50.61 10.86 36.57
N GLU A 1021 51.58 11.57 37.14
CA GLU A 1021 51.50 12.10 38.52
C GLU A 1021 50.62 13.36 38.65
N GLY A 1022 50.28 14.00 37.53
CA GLY A 1022 49.45 15.21 37.46
C GLY A 1022 49.95 16.25 36.44
N PRO A 1023 49.22 17.36 36.27
CA PRO A 1023 49.61 18.45 35.38
C PRO A 1023 50.87 19.18 35.89
N THR A 1024 51.83 19.41 35.00
CA THR A 1024 53.11 20.10 35.26
C THR A 1024 53.24 21.30 34.34
N CYS A 1025 53.75 22.40 34.87
CA CYS A 1025 53.91 23.66 34.13
C CYS A 1025 55.37 23.93 33.81
N SER A 1026 55.67 24.22 32.55
CA SER A 1026 56.95 24.79 32.13
C SER A 1026 56.81 26.29 31.93
N CYS A 1027 57.38 27.07 32.85
CA CYS A 1027 57.33 28.52 32.85
C CYS A 1027 58.35 29.07 31.84
N LEU A 1028 57.86 29.45 30.66
CA LEU A 1028 58.70 30.08 29.65
C LEU A 1028 58.67 31.61 29.85
N PRO A 1029 59.83 32.29 29.83
CA PRO A 1029 59.87 33.74 29.86
C PRO A 1029 59.19 34.30 28.60
N PHE A 1030 58.38 35.35 28.77
CA PHE A 1030 57.71 36.03 27.68
C PHE A 1030 57.87 37.54 27.84
N SER A 1031 58.25 38.22 26.75
CA SER A 1031 58.56 39.64 26.75
C SER A 1031 59.60 39.99 27.83
N ILE A 1032 59.30 40.97 28.70
CA ILE A 1032 60.16 41.39 29.79
C ILE A 1032 59.97 40.59 31.08
N PHE A 1033 59.03 39.63 31.13
CA PHE A 1033 58.68 38.90 32.34
C PHE A 1033 59.18 37.46 32.31
N SER A 1034 59.68 37.00 33.45
CA SER A 1034 60.12 35.63 33.72
C SER A 1034 59.20 35.05 34.80
N PRO A 1035 58.18 34.25 34.41
CA PRO A 1035 57.31 33.61 35.38
C PRO A 1035 58.02 32.44 36.07
N ALA A 1036 57.73 32.23 37.36
CA ALA A 1036 58.28 31.20 38.24
C ALA A 1036 57.20 30.66 39.20
N GLY A 1037 57.49 29.58 39.92
CA GLY A 1037 56.51 28.87 40.77
C GLY A 1037 55.93 27.62 40.11
N ALA A 1038 55.26 26.77 40.90
CA ALA A 1038 54.82 25.44 40.44
C ALA A 1038 53.75 25.48 39.35
N ARG A 1039 52.98 26.59 39.27
CA ARG A 1039 51.97 26.88 38.25
C ARG A 1039 52.31 28.13 37.43
N CYS A 1040 53.55 28.60 37.50
CA CYS A 1040 54.02 29.82 36.86
C CYS A 1040 53.30 31.09 37.34
N GLU A 1041 52.91 31.10 38.60
CA GLU A 1041 52.09 32.14 39.23
C GLU A 1041 52.89 33.39 39.65
N GLN A 1042 54.21 33.30 39.82
CA GLN A 1042 55.07 34.40 40.26
C GLN A 1042 55.70 35.09 39.04
N LEU A 1043 55.52 36.40 38.84
CA LEU A 1043 56.20 37.14 37.77
C LEU A 1043 57.38 37.97 38.31
N ALA A 1044 58.54 37.81 37.69
CA ALA A 1044 59.68 38.71 37.85
C ALA A 1044 60.02 39.41 36.53
N VAL A 1045 60.61 40.60 36.56
CA VAL A 1045 61.12 41.26 35.34
C VAL A 1045 62.51 40.72 35.02
N SER A 1046 62.77 40.36 33.76
CA SER A 1046 64.07 39.87 33.31
C SER A 1046 65.14 40.94 33.49
N LEU A 1047 66.34 40.54 33.93
CA LEU A 1047 67.46 41.45 34.19
C LEU A 1047 67.81 42.29 32.96
N ALA A 1048 67.72 41.70 31.76
CA ALA A 1048 67.98 42.38 30.50
C ALA A 1048 66.95 43.48 30.20
N ALA A 1049 65.67 43.25 30.49
CA ALA A 1049 64.63 44.26 30.32
C ALA A 1049 64.72 45.38 31.37
N PHE A 1050 65.04 45.04 32.61
CA PHE A 1050 65.30 46.03 33.66
C PHE A 1050 66.47 46.96 33.27
N LEU A 1051 67.58 46.40 32.80
CA LEU A 1051 68.73 47.16 32.31
C LEU A 1051 68.38 47.98 31.05
N GLY A 1052 67.59 47.42 30.13
CA GLY A 1052 67.13 48.12 28.92
C GLY A 1052 66.24 49.33 29.23
N ILE A 1053 65.30 49.19 30.17
CA ILE A 1053 64.44 50.29 30.63
C ILE A 1053 65.27 51.36 31.36
N LEU A 1054 66.21 50.95 32.20
CA LEU A 1054 67.10 51.86 32.94
C LEU A 1054 67.99 52.68 31.98
N VAL A 1055 68.64 52.02 31.01
CA VAL A 1055 69.48 52.68 30.01
C VAL A 1055 68.65 53.58 29.10
N GLY A 1056 67.47 53.13 28.65
CA GLY A 1056 66.56 53.93 27.85
C GLY A 1056 66.09 55.21 28.57
N ALA A 1057 65.75 55.09 29.86
CA ALA A 1057 65.39 56.24 30.69
C ALA A 1057 66.57 57.21 30.89
N LEU A 1058 67.78 56.71 31.09
CA LEU A 1058 69.00 57.52 31.21
C LEU A 1058 69.34 58.25 29.90
N VAL A 1059 69.19 57.61 28.75
CA VAL A 1059 69.37 58.23 27.43
C VAL A 1059 68.32 59.29 27.17
N LEU A 1060 67.05 59.03 27.49
CA LEU A 1060 65.97 60.02 27.36
C LEU A 1060 66.23 61.24 28.27
N LEU A 1061 66.70 61.01 29.51
CA LEU A 1061 67.08 62.08 30.42
C LEU A 1061 68.25 62.91 29.86
N CYS A 1062 69.25 62.25 29.27
CA CYS A 1062 70.37 62.94 28.60
C CYS A 1062 69.90 63.75 27.39
N VAL A 1063 69.01 63.21 26.55
CA VAL A 1063 68.43 63.93 25.42
C VAL A 1063 67.64 65.14 25.90
N LEU A 1064 66.78 64.97 26.92
CA LEU A 1064 66.02 66.08 27.52
C LEU A 1064 66.94 67.17 28.08
N LEU A 1065 68.03 66.80 28.76
CA LEU A 1065 69.05 67.72 29.27
C LEU A 1065 69.79 68.43 28.13
N THR A 1066 70.14 67.74 27.05
CA THR A 1066 70.78 68.36 25.87
C THR A 1066 69.82 69.30 25.14
N THR A 1067 68.53 68.94 25.00
CA THR A 1067 67.52 69.83 24.41
C THR A 1067 67.24 71.04 25.29
N ALA A 1068 67.26 70.88 26.62
CA ALA A 1068 67.15 72.01 27.55
C ALA A 1068 68.38 72.92 27.49
N CYS A 1069 69.59 72.37 27.34
CA CYS A 1069 70.81 73.15 27.14
C CYS A 1069 70.83 73.87 25.77
N LEU A 1070 70.38 73.21 24.70
CA LEU A 1070 70.23 73.83 23.37
C LEU A 1070 69.18 74.94 23.38
N ALA A 1071 68.03 74.72 24.04
CA ALA A 1071 67.01 75.76 24.20
C ALA A 1071 67.51 76.94 25.04
N SER A 1072 68.36 76.71 26.05
CA SER A 1072 69.00 77.77 26.84
C SER A 1072 70.09 78.54 26.08
N HIS A 1073 70.65 77.98 24.99
CA HIS A 1073 71.65 78.63 24.15
C HIS A 1073 71.04 79.42 22.97
N LEU A 1074 69.77 79.17 22.64
CA LEU A 1074 69.01 79.83 21.57
C LEU A 1074 68.11 80.97 22.09
N CYS A 1075 68.03 81.18 23.41
CA CYS A 1075 67.33 82.29 24.07
C CYS A 1075 68.29 83.43 24.45
#